data_AF-A0A7C5H959-F1
#
_entry.id   AF-A0A7C5H959-F1
#
_cell.length_a   1.000
_cell.length_b   1.000
_cell.length_c   1.000
_cell.angle_alpha   90.00
_cell.angle_beta   90.00
_cell.angle_gamma   90.00
#
_symmetry.space_group_name_H-M   'P 1'
#
loop_
_entity.id
_entity.type
_entity.pdbx_description
1 polymer ?
#
loop_
_entity_poly.entity_id
_entity_poly.type
_entity_poly.pdbx_seq_one_letter_code
_entity_poly.pdbx_strand_id
1 'polypeptide(L)'
;MQDLFTSFKDNCGFGLLASIDNVPSHKNLEDAITSLSRMMHRGAIAADGKTGDGSGLLLSLPKSFFAKDAQQNGVTLPEAYAVAMVFSNKSTDFEVITKVCENNGLRVLYTRTVPVDTNALGVQALASLPTMKQVFVAPATEDAANRFEALVYLSRKEIEAALMHDETFYIPSFSTSVVSYKGLVMPTHIKEFYKDLANPEFEISFCLFHQRFSTNTLPQWKLAQPFRMIAHNGEINSVTANRFNAVAKMAAVKSDVFTNEEMDRLRNVIQKGMSDSASLDNFMEFLRINGVDFFKAARSLIPAPWHNAPHMDSDLRAFYEYVSTCFEPWDGPAAVSMTDGRYIGCVIDRNGLRPSKYIKTTDNRLLISSEYGVLEVPEEEIVERGRLQSGEMMGIDLQEGKVLKTSDIDDHLKVMHPYDTWLGKHMSYLQEFVPDTKVESCDTAYGDMRAKQRYFNYTSEVLREIIRPMIAEGKETTGAMGDDTPIAAFSTQQRNFTDFFKQKFAQVTNPPIDPIREKTVMSLNTGFGEQQNILADGEEHAKRLKTVLPVMSAQKFCLLQEFGNPENEKYDPSYKVGKYDTTYATDLKGSLDALITKIITDVRDNGIRTIILDDRNLDEHTKVIPMLMAVGHLSQELLAHDLRHLSSIVAATGEVFDPHSAATMIGFGAAAIFPYLLYFTVEELEKENTETTEEMQATLKRFRRAMGAGLMKIMSKMGISTISSYRNSRLFDVIGLSEEIVNDCFSGTKGLLPGLGYEDIDVRLNTAHQRAFTTAFAGKKNSLYKGGFYKYRRGEEFHDFSRPTISAIQKAAESGSWEDYKDVMHLVNKRDKKFIRDFYNLKSDRASIKIDEVEPLSEIFKRFSTAAMSMGSISQEAHETLATAMNTIGGKSNSGEGGEDPARYGTEKNSSIKQ
;
A
#
# COMPACT_ATOMS: atom_id res chain seq x y z
N MET A 1 22.57 8.39 32.87
CA MET A 1 21.35 8.64 32.06
C MET A 1 21.74 8.92 30.61
N GLN A 2 22.60 8.08 30.02
CA GLN A 2 23.30 8.37 28.76
C GLN A 2 23.20 7.25 27.71
N ASP A 3 22.31 6.28 27.92
CA ASP A 3 22.27 5.06 27.09
C ASP A 3 20.83 4.63 26.70
N LEU A 4 19.93 5.61 26.57
CA LEU A 4 18.57 5.41 26.03
C LEU A 4 18.38 6.04 24.64
N PHE A 5 19.32 6.87 24.19
CA PHE A 5 19.26 7.48 22.84
C PHE A 5 19.74 6.53 21.72
N THR A 6 20.39 5.42 22.07
CA THR A 6 20.90 4.39 21.15
C THR A 6 20.03 3.13 21.13
N SER A 7 19.00 3.03 21.98
CA SER A 7 18.19 1.82 22.14
C SER A 7 17.01 1.71 21.17
N PHE A 8 16.98 2.50 20.09
CA PHE A 8 15.96 2.35 19.06
C PHE A 8 16.22 1.02 18.31
N LYS A 9 15.38 0.03 18.57
CA LYS A 9 15.46 -1.30 17.96
C LYS A 9 14.41 -1.38 16.85
N ASP A 10 14.89 -1.57 15.64
CA ASP A 10 14.03 -1.89 14.50
C ASP A 10 13.57 -3.36 14.58
N ASN A 11 12.31 -3.60 14.22
CA ASN A 11 11.71 -4.93 14.24
C ASN A 11 12.26 -5.81 13.08
N CYS A 12 12.40 -7.12 13.31
CA CYS A 12 12.96 -8.13 12.39
C CYS A 12 14.47 -8.02 12.12
N GLY A 13 15.11 -9.16 11.87
CA GLY A 13 16.50 -9.26 11.43
C GLY A 13 16.59 -10.05 10.12
N PHE A 14 17.43 -9.61 9.18
CA PHE A 14 17.70 -10.36 7.95
C PHE A 14 19.19 -10.31 7.61
N GLY A 15 19.59 -11.21 6.73
CA GLY A 15 20.87 -11.12 6.07
C GLY A 15 21.09 -12.23 5.05
N LEU A 16 22.27 -12.17 4.45
CA LEU A 16 22.81 -13.19 3.56
C LEU A 16 24.28 -13.40 3.89
N LEU A 17 24.73 -14.66 3.79
CA LEU A 17 26.13 -15.05 3.81
C LEU A 17 26.38 -15.86 2.55
N ALA A 18 27.43 -15.52 1.81
CA ALA A 18 27.80 -16.24 0.59
C ALA A 18 29.32 -16.37 0.44
N SER A 19 29.77 -17.54 -0.02
CA SER A 19 31.09 -17.70 -0.62
C SER A 19 31.01 -17.16 -2.04
N ILE A 20 31.83 -16.16 -2.37
CA ILE A 20 31.73 -15.43 -3.64
C ILE A 20 32.00 -16.38 -4.82
N ASP A 21 32.90 -17.35 -4.64
CA ASP A 21 33.28 -18.41 -5.58
C ASP A 21 32.39 -19.66 -5.52
N ASN A 22 31.26 -19.60 -4.82
CA ASN A 22 30.28 -20.67 -4.71
C ASN A 22 30.81 -21.99 -4.09
N VAL A 23 31.89 -21.94 -3.31
CA VAL A 23 32.46 -23.13 -2.66
C VAL A 23 31.61 -23.52 -1.43
N PRO A 24 31.03 -24.74 -1.39
CA PRO A 24 30.28 -25.20 -0.23
C PRO A 24 31.17 -25.47 0.98
N SER A 25 30.71 -25.10 2.18
CA SER A 25 31.34 -25.51 3.43
C SER A 25 30.32 -25.57 4.58
N HIS A 26 30.58 -26.40 5.58
CA HIS A 26 29.77 -26.42 6.80
C HIS A 26 29.99 -25.15 7.65
N LYS A 27 31.17 -24.52 7.55
CA LYS A 27 31.47 -23.22 8.21
C LYS A 27 30.48 -22.14 7.78
N ASN A 28 30.12 -22.09 6.48
CA ASN A 28 29.13 -21.14 5.98
C ASN A 28 27.76 -21.31 6.65
N LEU A 29 27.35 -22.55 6.93
CA LEU A 29 26.11 -22.84 7.65
C LEU A 29 26.20 -22.38 9.11
N GLU A 30 27.27 -22.73 9.81
CA GLU A 30 27.47 -22.36 11.22
C GLU A 30 27.48 -20.84 11.40
N ASP A 31 28.18 -20.11 10.52
CA ASP A 31 28.27 -18.65 10.58
C ASP A 31 26.91 -17.99 10.24
N ALA A 32 26.13 -18.57 9.32
CA ALA A 32 24.77 -18.09 9.02
C ALA A 32 23.82 -18.33 10.20
N ILE A 33 23.86 -19.51 10.85
CA ILE A 33 23.06 -19.81 12.05
C ILE A 33 23.47 -18.92 13.22
N THR A 34 24.77 -18.68 13.40
CA THR A 34 25.30 -17.77 14.42
C THR A 34 24.78 -16.35 14.18
N SER A 35 24.84 -15.89 12.93
CA SER A 35 24.33 -14.58 12.53
C SER A 35 22.83 -14.44 12.80
N LEU A 36 22.03 -15.45 12.43
CA LEU A 36 20.60 -15.51 12.73
C LEU A 36 20.33 -15.48 14.25
N SER A 37 21.10 -16.25 15.02
CA SER A 37 20.97 -16.35 16.48
C SER A 37 21.24 -15.04 17.20
N ARG A 38 22.21 -14.26 16.72
CA ARG A 38 22.55 -12.94 17.27
C ARG A 38 21.55 -11.83 16.94
N MET A 39 20.53 -12.10 16.12
CA MET A 39 19.43 -11.17 15.84
C MET A 39 18.18 -11.42 16.71
N MET A 40 18.27 -12.29 17.71
CA MET A 40 17.14 -12.63 18.59
C MET A 40 16.52 -11.40 19.27
N HIS A 41 17.32 -10.37 19.60
CA HIS A 41 16.84 -9.13 20.23
C HIS A 41 15.89 -8.30 19.34
N ARG A 42 15.68 -8.69 18.08
CA ARG A 42 14.76 -8.07 17.11
C ARG A 42 13.48 -8.88 16.87
N GLY A 43 13.33 -10.05 17.50
CA GLY A 43 12.13 -10.89 17.41
C GLY A 43 11.27 -10.80 18.67
N ALA A 44 9.98 -11.11 18.54
CA ALA A 44 9.12 -11.33 19.70
C ALA A 44 9.32 -12.77 20.20
N ILE A 45 9.31 -12.92 21.53
CA ILE A 45 9.40 -14.23 22.19
C ILE A 45 8.12 -14.42 22.99
N ALA A 46 7.43 -15.54 22.79
CA ALA A 46 6.26 -15.87 23.56
C ALA A 46 6.61 -16.12 25.03
N ALA A 47 5.60 -16.09 25.91
CA ALA A 47 5.80 -16.32 27.35
C ALA A 47 6.42 -17.70 27.69
N ASP A 48 6.38 -18.66 26.76
CA ASP A 48 7.01 -19.98 26.92
C ASP A 48 8.54 -19.98 26.67
N GLY A 49 9.13 -18.86 26.26
CA GLY A 49 10.56 -18.70 26.03
C GLY A 49 11.12 -19.47 24.83
N LYS A 50 10.29 -20.22 24.10
CA LYS A 50 10.71 -21.10 22.99
C LYS A 50 9.97 -20.82 21.67
N THR A 51 8.75 -20.31 21.74
CA THR A 51 7.97 -19.94 20.55
C THR A 51 8.37 -18.53 20.11
N GLY A 52 8.84 -18.41 18.86
CA GLY A 52 9.06 -17.14 18.18
C GLY A 52 8.10 -16.98 17.00
N ASP A 53 7.97 -15.75 16.48
CA ASP A 53 7.07 -15.41 15.36
C ASP A 53 7.44 -16.04 14.01
N GLY A 54 8.64 -16.63 13.93
CA GLY A 54 9.15 -17.38 12.79
C GLY A 54 10.60 -17.03 12.46
N SER A 55 11.41 -18.05 12.21
CA SER A 55 12.79 -17.92 11.72
C SER A 55 13.07 -18.95 10.64
N GLY A 56 14.13 -18.73 9.86
CA GLY A 56 14.49 -19.68 8.83
C GLY A 56 15.73 -19.32 8.05
N LEU A 57 16.12 -20.29 7.22
CA LEU A 57 17.26 -20.27 6.32
C LEU A 57 16.79 -20.73 4.93
N LEU A 58 17.17 -20.00 3.89
CA LEU A 58 17.12 -20.46 2.50
C LEU A 58 18.56 -20.72 2.08
N LEU A 59 18.84 -21.99 1.80
CA LEU A 59 20.19 -22.53 1.67
C LEU A 59 20.45 -22.91 0.22
N SER A 60 21.67 -22.72 -0.27
CA SER A 60 22.12 -23.43 -1.47
C SER A 60 21.92 -24.94 -1.29
N LEU A 61 21.50 -25.66 -2.32
CA LEU A 61 21.17 -27.07 -2.22
C LEU A 61 22.40 -27.91 -1.79
N PRO A 62 22.35 -28.63 -0.65
CA PRO A 62 23.49 -29.40 -0.14
C PRO A 62 23.62 -30.74 -0.90
N LYS A 63 24.02 -30.68 -2.17
CA LYS A 63 23.94 -31.81 -3.10
C LYS A 63 24.66 -33.08 -2.61
N SER A 64 25.84 -32.91 -2.00
CA SER A 64 26.63 -34.03 -1.46
C SER A 64 25.91 -34.77 -0.33
N PHE A 65 25.33 -34.02 0.62
CA PHE A 65 24.54 -34.56 1.72
C PHE A 65 23.32 -35.35 1.22
N PHE A 66 22.54 -34.76 0.30
CA PHE A 66 21.36 -35.43 -0.24
C PHE A 66 21.68 -36.66 -1.09
N ALA A 67 22.77 -36.64 -1.85
CA ALA A 67 23.21 -37.80 -2.61
C ALA A 67 23.57 -38.98 -1.68
N LYS A 68 24.27 -38.72 -0.58
CA LYS A 68 24.61 -39.74 0.42
C LYS A 68 23.37 -40.28 1.13
N ASP A 69 22.45 -39.41 1.57
CA ASP A 69 21.21 -39.79 2.24
C ASP A 69 20.32 -40.66 1.32
N ALA A 70 20.14 -40.26 0.06
CA ALA A 70 19.40 -41.04 -0.93
C ALA A 70 20.06 -42.42 -1.19
N GLN A 71 21.39 -42.46 -1.31
CA GLN A 71 22.13 -43.70 -1.53
C GLN A 71 21.98 -44.68 -0.35
N GLN A 72 21.99 -44.18 0.90
CA GLN A 72 21.73 -44.99 2.09
C GLN A 72 20.30 -45.58 2.09
N ASN A 73 19.37 -44.93 1.40
CA ASN A 73 17.99 -45.39 1.20
C ASN A 73 17.78 -46.15 -0.13
N GLY A 74 18.86 -46.55 -0.81
CA GLY A 74 18.80 -47.36 -2.03
C GLY A 74 18.42 -46.60 -3.30
N VAL A 75 18.49 -45.27 -3.30
CA VAL A 75 18.16 -44.41 -4.46
C VAL A 75 19.41 -43.66 -4.93
N THR A 76 19.71 -43.75 -6.22
CA THR A 76 20.76 -42.92 -6.85
C THR A 76 20.11 -41.67 -7.43
N LEU A 77 20.48 -40.49 -6.93
CA LEU A 77 20.03 -39.22 -7.51
C LEU A 77 20.81 -38.90 -8.80
N PRO A 78 20.15 -38.40 -9.85
CA PRO A 78 20.82 -37.90 -11.05
C PRO A 78 21.55 -36.58 -10.76
N GLU A 79 22.31 -36.08 -11.74
CA GLU A 79 22.99 -34.78 -11.61
C GLU A 79 22.00 -33.60 -11.54
N ALA A 80 20.96 -33.65 -12.38
CA ALA A 80 19.87 -32.69 -12.41
C ALA A 80 18.66 -33.23 -11.65
N TYR A 81 18.40 -32.67 -10.46
CA TYR A 81 17.21 -32.93 -9.66
C TYR A 81 16.76 -31.66 -8.94
N ALA A 82 15.50 -31.65 -8.51
CA ALA A 82 14.89 -30.63 -7.68
C ALA A 82 14.42 -31.25 -6.36
N VAL A 83 14.37 -30.43 -5.32
CA VAL A 83 13.89 -30.84 -3.99
C VAL A 83 12.72 -29.94 -3.60
N ALA A 84 11.56 -30.54 -3.37
CA ALA A 84 10.41 -29.87 -2.75
C ALA A 84 10.45 -30.09 -1.23
N MET A 85 10.65 -29.03 -0.45
CA MET A 85 10.31 -29.03 0.97
C MET A 85 8.80 -28.86 1.07
N VAL A 86 8.12 -29.76 1.78
CA VAL A 86 6.66 -29.81 1.88
C VAL A 86 6.23 -29.88 3.35
N PHE A 87 5.31 -29.00 3.72
CA PHE A 87 4.55 -29.05 4.97
C PHE A 87 3.16 -29.59 4.66
N SER A 88 2.78 -30.69 5.27
CA SER A 88 1.42 -31.24 5.18
C SER A 88 1.18 -32.22 6.31
N ASN A 89 -0.04 -32.30 6.84
CA ASN A 89 -0.43 -33.33 7.80
C ASN A 89 -1.23 -34.49 7.18
N LYS A 90 -1.44 -34.49 5.87
CA LYS A 90 -2.23 -35.50 5.16
C LYS A 90 -1.35 -36.31 4.21
N SER A 91 -1.42 -37.64 4.31
CA SER A 91 -0.68 -38.51 3.39
C SER A 91 -1.15 -38.38 1.94
N THR A 92 -2.44 -38.10 1.73
CA THR A 92 -3.07 -37.94 0.41
C THR A 92 -2.48 -36.79 -0.40
N ASP A 93 -1.94 -35.76 0.26
CA ASP A 93 -1.34 -34.61 -0.43
C ASP A 93 -0.09 -35.02 -1.22
N PHE A 94 0.67 -36.01 -0.71
CA PHE A 94 1.85 -36.54 -1.40
C PHE A 94 1.50 -37.36 -2.65
N GLU A 95 0.30 -37.94 -2.70
CA GLU A 95 -0.22 -38.59 -3.91
C GLU A 95 -0.57 -37.54 -4.97
N VAL A 96 -1.14 -36.40 -4.57
CA VAL A 96 -1.40 -35.26 -5.45
C VAL A 96 -0.09 -34.69 -6.00
N ILE A 97 0.93 -34.52 -5.16
CA ILE A 97 2.26 -34.07 -5.59
C ILE A 97 2.83 -34.99 -6.67
N THR A 98 2.84 -36.30 -6.41
CA THR A 98 3.35 -37.30 -7.35
C THR A 98 2.61 -37.23 -8.69
N LYS A 99 1.27 -37.23 -8.64
CA LYS A 99 0.42 -37.17 -9.83
C LYS A 99 0.66 -35.89 -10.66
N VAL A 100 0.76 -34.73 -10.03
CA VAL A 100 1.01 -33.47 -10.73
C VAL A 100 2.42 -33.42 -11.32
N CYS A 101 3.43 -33.94 -10.62
CA CYS A 101 4.77 -34.06 -11.18
C CYS A 101 4.78 -34.95 -12.43
N GLU A 102 4.17 -36.14 -12.34
CA GLU A 102 4.08 -37.08 -13.46
C GLU A 102 3.35 -36.50 -14.66
N ASN A 103 2.23 -35.79 -14.44
CA ASN A 103 1.47 -35.12 -15.50
C ASN A 103 2.28 -34.06 -16.26
N ASN A 104 3.26 -33.42 -15.59
CA ASN A 104 4.12 -32.40 -16.20
C ASN A 104 5.46 -32.98 -16.68
N GLY A 105 5.58 -34.31 -16.83
CA GLY A 105 6.78 -34.95 -17.35
C GLY A 105 7.94 -35.02 -16.35
N LEU A 106 7.64 -34.91 -15.06
CA LEU A 106 8.59 -35.06 -13.96
C LEU A 106 8.39 -36.40 -13.25
N ARG A 107 9.46 -36.98 -12.72
CA ARG A 107 9.42 -38.23 -11.95
C ARG A 107 9.82 -37.98 -10.51
N VAL A 108 8.99 -38.43 -9.57
CA VAL A 108 9.34 -38.49 -8.15
C VAL A 108 10.28 -39.68 -7.92
N LEU A 109 11.48 -39.40 -7.42
CA LEU A 109 12.53 -40.40 -7.20
C LEU A 109 12.52 -40.96 -5.78
N TYR A 110 12.38 -40.06 -4.81
CA TYR A 110 12.60 -40.34 -3.39
C TYR A 110 11.79 -39.37 -2.56
N THR A 111 11.21 -39.83 -1.45
CA THR A 111 10.56 -38.96 -0.46
C THR A 111 11.20 -39.23 0.89
N ARG A 112 11.76 -38.18 1.48
CA ARG A 112 12.48 -38.21 2.75
C ARG A 112 11.65 -37.51 3.82
N THR A 113 11.53 -38.12 4.99
CA THR A 113 10.96 -37.41 6.15
C THR A 113 12.07 -36.63 6.83
N VAL A 114 11.88 -35.32 7.04
CA VAL A 114 12.91 -34.45 7.61
C VAL A 114 13.06 -34.77 9.10
N PRO A 115 14.27 -35.11 9.59
CA PRO A 115 14.47 -35.44 11.00
C PRO A 115 14.39 -34.18 11.85
N VAL A 116 13.42 -34.13 12.76
CA VAL A 116 13.18 -33.01 13.68
C VAL A 116 13.31 -33.41 15.15
N ASP A 117 13.65 -32.46 16.01
CA ASP A 117 13.56 -32.58 17.48
C ASP A 117 12.50 -31.65 18.04
N THR A 118 11.36 -32.21 18.47
CA THR A 118 10.23 -31.43 18.99
C THR A 118 10.49 -30.81 20.35
N ASN A 119 11.55 -31.22 21.08
CA ASN A 119 11.90 -30.63 22.37
C ASN A 119 12.40 -29.18 22.23
N ALA A 120 12.87 -28.81 21.05
CA ALA A 120 13.29 -27.46 20.68
C ALA A 120 12.12 -26.47 20.58
N LEU A 121 10.87 -26.96 20.52
CA LEU A 121 9.69 -26.13 20.30
C LEU A 121 8.95 -25.76 21.59
N GLY A 122 8.30 -24.60 21.56
CA GLY A 122 7.30 -24.22 22.56
C GLY A 122 5.93 -24.85 22.27
N VAL A 123 5.00 -24.73 23.22
CA VAL A 123 3.69 -25.41 23.18
C VAL A 123 2.86 -24.94 21.98
N GLN A 124 2.89 -23.65 21.66
CA GLN A 124 2.13 -23.06 20.56
C GLN A 124 2.66 -23.51 19.18
N ALA A 125 3.99 -23.49 19.01
CA ALA A 125 4.62 -23.97 17.78
C ALA A 125 4.34 -25.47 17.56
N LEU A 126 4.44 -26.28 18.63
CA LEU A 126 4.20 -27.72 18.58
C LEU A 126 2.75 -28.06 18.20
N ALA A 127 1.77 -27.32 18.71
CA ALA A 127 0.35 -27.55 18.42
C ALA A 127 -0.01 -27.37 16.93
N SER A 128 0.80 -26.62 16.19
CA SER A 128 0.60 -26.32 14.76
C SER A 128 1.68 -26.93 13.86
N LEU A 129 2.56 -27.78 14.41
CA LEU A 129 3.68 -28.39 13.69
C LEU A 129 3.19 -29.24 12.51
N PRO A 130 3.58 -28.92 11.25
CA PRO A 130 3.28 -29.77 10.12
C PRO A 130 4.22 -30.98 10.05
N THR A 131 3.79 -32.07 9.41
CA THR A 131 4.73 -33.10 8.97
C THR A 131 5.56 -32.54 7.82
N MET A 132 6.89 -32.66 7.94
CA MET A 132 7.84 -32.11 6.99
C MET A 132 8.48 -33.22 6.18
N LYS A 133 8.31 -33.17 4.86
CA LYS A 133 8.96 -34.12 3.94
C LYS A 133 9.62 -33.39 2.79
N GLN A 134 10.70 -33.99 2.30
CA GLN A 134 11.42 -33.57 1.10
C GLN A 134 11.11 -34.55 -0.03
N VAL A 135 10.58 -34.04 -1.14
CA VAL A 135 10.27 -34.84 -2.34
C VAL A 135 11.32 -34.52 -3.41
N PHE A 136 12.05 -35.54 -3.84
CA PHE A 136 13.10 -35.46 -4.84
C PHE A 136 12.53 -35.76 -6.21
N VAL A 137 12.71 -34.84 -7.14
CA VAL A 137 12.08 -34.87 -8.47
C VAL A 137 13.15 -34.70 -9.53
N ALA A 138 13.04 -35.42 -10.64
CA ALA A 138 13.91 -35.30 -11.80
C ALA A 138 13.08 -35.27 -13.09
N PRO A 139 13.61 -34.73 -14.20
CA PRO A 139 12.94 -34.82 -15.49
C PRO A 139 12.77 -36.29 -15.90
N ALA A 140 11.59 -36.64 -16.45
CA ALA A 140 11.32 -37.99 -16.95
C ALA A 140 11.79 -38.20 -18.40
N THR A 141 11.95 -37.11 -19.16
CA THR A 141 12.35 -37.09 -20.57
C THR A 141 13.41 -36.02 -20.83
N GLU A 142 14.08 -36.08 -21.98
CA GLU A 142 15.06 -35.08 -22.41
C GLU A 142 14.41 -33.70 -22.65
N ASP A 143 13.20 -33.67 -23.22
CA ASP A 143 12.43 -32.43 -23.37
C ASP A 143 12.12 -31.78 -22.03
N ALA A 144 11.77 -32.58 -21.01
CA ALA A 144 11.55 -32.10 -19.66
C ALA A 144 12.84 -31.58 -19.01
N ALA A 145 14.00 -32.15 -19.36
CA ALA A 145 15.29 -31.68 -18.85
C ALA A 145 15.62 -30.26 -19.36
N ASN A 146 15.29 -29.95 -20.61
CA ASN A 146 15.50 -28.61 -21.19
C ASN A 146 14.64 -27.52 -20.56
N ARG A 147 13.47 -27.88 -20.00
CA ARG A 147 12.51 -26.96 -19.36
C ARG A 147 12.38 -27.22 -17.85
N PHE A 148 13.38 -27.84 -17.24
CA PHE A 148 13.21 -28.48 -15.93
C PHE A 148 12.77 -27.49 -14.83
N GLU A 149 13.40 -26.31 -14.74
CA GLU A 149 13.02 -25.30 -13.75
C GLU A 149 11.59 -24.79 -13.97
N ALA A 150 11.22 -24.55 -15.23
CA ALA A 150 9.88 -24.09 -15.59
C ALA A 150 8.81 -25.13 -15.21
N LEU A 151 9.07 -26.42 -15.48
CA LEU A 151 8.18 -27.51 -15.11
C LEU A 151 8.08 -27.69 -13.59
N VAL A 152 9.18 -27.50 -12.84
CA VAL A 152 9.16 -27.50 -11.37
C VAL A 152 8.27 -26.38 -10.84
N TYR A 153 8.39 -25.17 -11.39
CA TYR A 153 7.52 -24.03 -11.04
C TYR A 153 6.06 -24.30 -11.38
N LEU A 154 5.78 -24.81 -12.58
CA LEU A 154 4.42 -25.16 -13.03
C LEU A 154 3.79 -26.21 -12.12
N SER A 155 4.49 -27.32 -11.87
CA SER A 155 4.02 -28.37 -10.95
C SER A 155 3.75 -27.81 -9.56
N ARG A 156 4.62 -26.95 -9.02
CA ARG A 156 4.38 -26.31 -7.71
C ARG A 156 3.08 -25.50 -7.72
N LYS A 157 2.85 -24.67 -8.73
CA LYS A 157 1.65 -23.83 -8.82
C LYS A 157 0.37 -24.66 -8.98
N GLU A 158 0.43 -25.75 -9.74
CA GLU A 158 -0.69 -26.68 -9.88
C GLU A 158 -0.99 -27.44 -8.59
N ILE A 159 0.05 -27.87 -7.86
CA ILE A 159 -0.12 -28.50 -6.54
C ILE A 159 -0.76 -27.52 -5.55
N GLU A 160 -0.25 -26.28 -5.49
CA GLU A 160 -0.80 -25.22 -4.64
C GLU A 160 -2.26 -24.90 -4.97
N ALA A 161 -2.62 -24.90 -6.26
CA ALA A 161 -4.00 -24.72 -6.70
C ALA A 161 -4.89 -25.92 -6.33
N ALA A 162 -4.42 -27.15 -6.53
CA ALA A 162 -5.16 -28.37 -6.21
C ALA A 162 -5.43 -28.51 -4.69
N LEU A 163 -4.51 -28.02 -3.86
CA LEU A 163 -4.56 -28.11 -2.41
C LEU A 163 -4.88 -26.78 -1.72
N MET A 164 -5.44 -25.81 -2.45
CA MET A 164 -5.65 -24.44 -1.95
C MET A 164 -6.56 -24.33 -0.71
N HIS A 165 -7.42 -25.33 -0.48
CA HIS A 165 -8.34 -25.39 0.66
C HIS A 165 -7.74 -26.14 1.86
N ASP A 166 -6.56 -26.72 1.72
CA ASP A 166 -5.84 -27.32 2.85
C ASP A 166 -5.00 -26.27 3.55
N GLU A 167 -5.48 -25.80 4.70
CA GLU A 167 -4.78 -24.78 5.49
C GLU A 167 -3.44 -25.26 6.06
N THR A 168 -3.23 -26.58 6.16
CA THR A 168 -2.02 -27.22 6.68
C THR A 168 -0.97 -27.47 5.59
N PHE A 169 -1.35 -27.36 4.32
CA PHE A 169 -0.48 -27.57 3.19
C PHE A 169 0.33 -26.33 2.83
N TYR A 170 1.63 -26.50 2.63
CA TYR A 170 2.50 -25.44 2.10
C TYR A 170 3.80 -26.01 1.52
N ILE A 171 4.31 -25.41 0.44
CA ILE A 171 5.61 -25.73 -0.14
C ILE A 171 6.57 -24.55 0.13
N PRO A 172 7.41 -24.62 1.18
CA PRO A 172 8.46 -23.62 1.44
C PRO A 172 9.41 -23.35 0.28
N SER A 173 9.85 -24.41 -0.40
CA SER A 173 10.75 -24.34 -1.55
C SER A 173 10.53 -25.54 -2.45
N PHE A 174 10.59 -25.36 -3.77
CA PHE A 174 10.67 -26.44 -4.75
C PHE A 174 11.60 -25.96 -5.85
N SER A 175 12.86 -26.39 -5.78
CA SER A 175 13.94 -25.79 -6.58
C SER A 175 15.06 -26.79 -6.87
N THR A 176 15.80 -26.50 -7.93
CA THR A 176 17.04 -27.17 -8.39
C THR A 176 18.29 -26.66 -7.68
N SER A 177 18.21 -25.49 -7.03
CA SER A 177 19.37 -24.75 -6.53
C SER A 177 19.30 -24.38 -5.06
N VAL A 178 18.10 -24.31 -4.46
CA VAL A 178 17.90 -23.92 -3.06
C VAL A 178 16.93 -24.81 -2.29
N VAL A 179 17.06 -24.83 -0.97
CA VAL A 179 16.14 -25.51 -0.05
C VAL A 179 15.86 -24.65 1.19
N SER A 180 14.59 -24.59 1.62
CA SER A 180 14.16 -23.80 2.77
C SER A 180 14.03 -24.64 4.04
N TYR A 181 14.69 -24.23 5.12
CA TYR A 181 14.54 -24.74 6.48
C TYR A 181 14.02 -23.62 7.36
N LYS A 182 12.71 -23.61 7.65
CA LYS A 182 12.05 -22.51 8.36
C LYS A 182 10.88 -22.98 9.20
N GLY A 183 10.54 -22.21 10.23
CA GLY A 183 9.39 -22.54 11.06
C GLY A 183 9.18 -21.58 12.21
N LEU A 184 8.23 -21.92 13.08
CA LEU A 184 7.95 -21.21 14.32
C LEU A 184 8.96 -21.61 15.41
N VAL A 185 10.24 -21.37 15.13
CA VAL A 185 11.37 -21.78 15.96
C VAL A 185 12.22 -20.56 16.28
N MET A 186 12.74 -20.50 17.49
CA MET A 186 13.72 -19.49 17.87
C MET A 186 15.05 -19.71 17.12
N PRO A 187 15.73 -18.64 16.66
CA PRO A 187 17.03 -18.71 16.00
C PRO A 187 18.04 -19.63 16.67
N THR A 188 18.18 -19.55 18.00
CA THR A 188 19.14 -20.35 18.77
C THR A 188 18.81 -21.84 18.84
N HIS A 189 17.56 -22.21 18.54
CA HIS A 189 17.09 -23.59 18.58
C HIS A 189 16.87 -24.17 17.18
N ILE A 190 17.11 -23.41 16.09
CA ILE A 190 16.85 -23.91 14.73
C ILE A 190 17.73 -25.11 14.37
N LYS A 191 18.99 -25.11 14.83
CA LYS A 191 19.95 -26.20 14.67
C LYS A 191 19.58 -27.44 15.50
N GLU A 192 18.98 -27.23 16.68
CA GLU A 192 18.47 -28.32 17.52
C GLU A 192 17.22 -28.94 16.89
N PHE A 193 16.30 -28.09 16.41
CA PHE A 193 15.06 -28.52 15.79
C PHE A 193 15.31 -29.29 14.48
N TYR A 194 16.09 -28.77 13.55
CA TYR A 194 16.40 -29.45 12.28
C TYR A 194 17.74 -30.19 12.39
N LYS A 195 17.67 -31.51 12.60
CA LYS A 195 18.87 -32.34 12.83
C LYS A 195 19.84 -32.35 11.66
N ASP A 196 19.35 -32.09 10.44
CA ASP A 196 20.18 -31.95 9.24
C ASP A 196 21.20 -30.82 9.39
N LEU A 197 20.80 -29.69 9.99
CA LEU A 197 21.67 -28.52 10.18
C LEU A 197 22.79 -28.77 11.18
N ALA A 198 22.67 -29.79 12.04
CA ALA A 198 23.71 -30.20 12.97
C ALA A 198 24.70 -31.21 12.36
N ASN A 199 24.44 -31.72 11.15
CA ASN A 199 25.30 -32.70 10.49
C ASN A 199 26.52 -32.02 9.85
N PRO A 200 27.76 -32.39 10.19
CA PRO A 200 28.97 -31.81 9.59
C PRO A 200 29.11 -32.00 8.08
N GLU A 201 28.42 -33.00 7.50
CA GLU A 201 28.40 -33.21 6.04
C GLU A 201 27.42 -32.29 5.31
N PHE A 202 26.62 -31.51 6.03
CA PHE A 202 25.70 -30.54 5.46
C PHE A 202 26.45 -29.25 5.10
N GLU A 203 26.94 -29.19 3.87
CA GLU A 203 27.73 -28.07 3.35
C GLU A 203 26.91 -27.20 2.40
N ILE A 204 27.06 -25.87 2.53
CA ILE A 204 26.36 -24.87 1.71
C ILE A 204 27.35 -23.82 1.20
N SER A 205 27.11 -23.25 0.03
CA SER A 205 27.89 -22.13 -0.50
C SER A 205 27.33 -20.78 -0.07
N PHE A 206 26.00 -20.68 0.06
CA PHE A 206 25.33 -19.46 0.53
C PHE A 206 24.08 -19.76 1.36
N CYS A 207 23.65 -18.75 2.12
CA CYS A 207 22.43 -18.75 2.92
C CYS A 207 21.82 -17.35 2.96
N LEU A 208 20.52 -17.26 2.70
CA LEU A 208 19.68 -16.14 3.15
C LEU A 208 19.04 -16.53 4.47
N PHE A 209 19.09 -15.67 5.48
CA PHE A 209 18.53 -15.95 6.81
C PHE A 209 17.63 -14.81 7.27
N HIS A 210 16.61 -15.16 8.04
CA HIS A 210 15.62 -14.18 8.49
C HIS A 210 14.99 -14.55 9.84
N GLN A 211 14.80 -13.53 10.68
CA GLN A 211 14.02 -13.56 11.90
C GLN A 211 12.84 -12.60 11.77
N ARG A 212 11.62 -13.12 11.92
CA ARG A 212 10.37 -12.37 11.82
C ARG A 212 9.94 -11.77 13.16
N PHE A 213 9.24 -10.65 13.09
CA PHE A 213 8.44 -10.03 14.13
C PHE A 213 7.06 -9.76 13.51
N SER A 214 5.98 -10.27 14.10
CA SER A 214 4.64 -10.12 13.56
C SER A 214 3.80 -9.17 14.40
N THR A 215 3.41 -8.03 13.82
CA THR A 215 2.44 -7.09 14.41
C THR A 215 1.02 -7.30 13.90
N ASN A 216 0.86 -7.95 12.73
CA ASN A 216 -0.38 -7.91 11.95
C ASN A 216 -1.04 -9.29 11.72
N THR A 217 -0.34 -10.40 12.02
CA THR A 217 -0.84 -11.76 11.74
C THR A 217 -0.51 -12.71 12.87
N LEU A 218 -1.36 -13.72 13.10
CA LEU A 218 -1.01 -14.80 14.02
C LEU A 218 0.20 -15.60 13.47
N PRO A 219 1.12 -16.07 14.32
CA PRO A 219 2.24 -16.90 13.90
C PRO A 219 1.76 -18.16 13.16
N GLN A 220 2.28 -18.37 11.95
CA GLN A 220 1.99 -19.56 11.14
C GLN A 220 3.28 -20.05 10.49
N TRP A 221 3.50 -21.38 10.47
CA TRP A 221 4.68 -22.00 9.87
C TRP A 221 4.96 -21.55 8.43
N LYS A 222 3.90 -21.42 7.61
CA LYS A 222 4.01 -20.96 6.21
C LYS A 222 4.42 -19.49 6.05
N LEU A 223 4.20 -18.66 7.06
CA LEU A 223 4.53 -17.23 7.05
C LEU A 223 5.93 -16.93 7.58
N ALA A 224 6.64 -17.93 8.13
CA ALA A 224 8.05 -17.81 8.42
C ALA A 224 8.83 -17.54 7.13
N GLN A 225 9.93 -16.82 7.26
CA GLN A 225 10.81 -16.43 6.17
C GLN A 225 12.19 -17.09 6.36
N PRO A 226 13.00 -17.23 5.29
CA PRO A 226 12.78 -16.72 3.92
C PRO A 226 11.67 -17.42 3.12
N PHE A 227 11.27 -16.80 2.00
CA PHE A 227 10.40 -17.40 0.99
C PHE A 227 11.24 -18.13 -0.09
N ARG A 228 10.74 -18.29 -1.31
CA ARG A 228 11.39 -19.15 -2.33
C ARG A 228 12.65 -18.52 -2.90
N MET A 229 12.65 -17.19 -2.99
CA MET A 229 13.76 -16.39 -3.49
C MET A 229 14.15 -15.29 -2.52
N ILE A 230 13.21 -14.79 -1.70
CA ILE A 230 13.37 -13.55 -0.95
C ILE A 230 13.38 -13.74 0.58
N ALA A 231 14.27 -13.00 1.25
CA ALA A 231 14.16 -12.62 2.65
C ALA A 231 13.99 -11.10 2.76
N HIS A 232 12.88 -10.65 3.33
CA HIS A 232 12.48 -9.25 3.40
C HIS A 232 12.33 -8.80 4.85
N ASN A 233 13.16 -7.82 5.23
CA ASN A 233 12.97 -7.02 6.44
C ASN A 233 12.24 -5.72 6.07
N GLY A 234 11.02 -5.57 6.58
CA GLY A 234 10.23 -4.37 6.35
C GLY A 234 8.74 -4.67 6.14
N GLU A 235 8.05 -3.75 5.48
CA GLU A 235 6.64 -3.85 5.13
C GLU A 235 6.38 -3.16 3.80
N ILE A 236 5.68 -3.83 2.89
CA ILE A 236 5.27 -3.23 1.60
C ILE A 236 3.92 -2.53 1.80
N ASN A 237 3.95 -1.22 1.98
CA ASN A 237 2.75 -0.42 2.26
C ASN A 237 1.84 -0.22 1.02
N SER A 238 2.35 -0.47 -0.19
CA SER A 238 1.57 -0.44 -1.44
C SER A 238 1.00 -1.81 -1.86
N VAL A 239 1.11 -2.85 -1.01
CA VAL A 239 0.80 -4.25 -1.37
C VAL A 239 -0.59 -4.45 -2.00
N THR A 240 -1.62 -3.74 -1.54
CA THR A 240 -2.98 -3.87 -2.10
C THR A 240 -3.02 -3.45 -3.56
N ALA A 241 -2.39 -2.31 -3.90
CA ALA A 241 -2.27 -1.84 -5.28
C ALA A 241 -1.42 -2.80 -6.09
N ASN A 242 -0.28 -3.26 -5.55
CA ASN A 242 0.63 -4.17 -6.25
C ASN A 242 -0.05 -5.49 -6.63
N ARG A 243 -0.85 -6.07 -5.72
CA ARG A 243 -1.63 -7.28 -5.98
C ARG A 243 -2.65 -7.07 -7.09
N PHE A 244 -3.39 -5.97 -7.04
CA PHE A 244 -4.35 -5.60 -8.08
C PHE A 244 -3.66 -5.45 -9.44
N ASN A 245 -2.55 -4.70 -9.46
CA ASN A 245 -1.78 -4.41 -10.64
C ASN A 245 -1.09 -5.65 -11.22
N ALA A 246 -0.65 -6.60 -10.39
CA ALA A 246 -0.11 -7.87 -10.83
C ALA A 246 -1.17 -8.71 -11.55
N VAL A 247 -2.39 -8.82 -10.97
CA VAL A 247 -3.52 -9.51 -11.62
C VAL A 247 -3.89 -8.83 -12.94
N ALA A 248 -3.96 -7.50 -12.98
CA ALA A 248 -4.28 -6.77 -14.20
C ALA A 248 -3.26 -7.08 -15.32
N LYS A 249 -1.97 -7.15 -14.99
CA LYS A 249 -0.89 -7.44 -15.94
C LYS A 249 -0.97 -8.84 -16.51
N MET A 250 -1.43 -9.83 -15.74
CA MET A 250 -1.52 -11.22 -16.19
C MET A 250 -2.33 -11.39 -17.48
N ALA A 251 -3.31 -10.50 -17.73
CA ALA A 251 -4.11 -10.51 -18.95
C ALA A 251 -3.30 -10.17 -20.23
N ALA A 252 -2.20 -9.42 -20.10
CA ALA A 252 -1.33 -9.03 -21.22
C ALA A 252 -0.15 -9.99 -21.41
N VAL A 253 0.08 -10.90 -20.46
CA VAL A 253 1.31 -11.70 -20.43
C VAL A 253 1.32 -12.71 -21.57
N LYS A 254 2.45 -12.73 -22.29
CA LYS A 254 2.80 -13.80 -23.23
C LYS A 254 4.20 -14.29 -22.87
N SER A 255 4.33 -15.59 -22.71
CA SER A 255 5.55 -16.21 -22.25
C SER A 255 6.16 -17.05 -23.37
N ASP A 256 7.48 -16.95 -23.55
CA ASP A 256 8.25 -17.82 -24.44
C ASP A 256 8.64 -19.15 -23.76
N VAL A 257 8.49 -19.24 -22.43
CA VAL A 257 8.88 -20.40 -21.62
C VAL A 257 7.73 -21.40 -21.47
N PHE A 258 6.53 -20.91 -21.17
CA PHE A 258 5.27 -21.63 -21.00
C PHE A 258 4.33 -21.48 -22.20
N THR A 259 3.60 -22.54 -22.55
CA THR A 259 2.53 -22.49 -23.54
C THR A 259 1.32 -21.71 -23.02
N ASN A 260 0.38 -21.34 -23.89
CA ASN A 260 -0.85 -20.65 -23.48
C ASN A 260 -1.67 -21.50 -22.49
N GLU A 261 -1.75 -22.82 -22.71
CA GLU A 261 -2.47 -23.73 -21.81
C GLU A 261 -1.77 -23.87 -20.44
N GLU A 262 -0.44 -23.81 -20.40
CA GLU A 262 0.32 -23.73 -19.14
C GLU A 262 0.10 -22.38 -18.44
N MET A 263 0.11 -21.28 -19.19
CA MET A 263 -0.14 -19.93 -18.65
C MET A 263 -1.55 -19.78 -18.07
N ASP A 264 -2.56 -20.40 -18.68
CA ASP A 264 -3.93 -20.41 -18.14
C ASP A 264 -4.00 -21.11 -16.78
N ARG A 265 -3.18 -22.15 -16.56
CA ARG A 265 -3.05 -22.85 -15.27
C ARG A 265 -2.24 -22.03 -14.25
N LEU A 266 -1.43 -21.07 -14.71
CA LEU A 266 -0.61 -20.17 -13.89
C LEU A 266 -1.27 -18.83 -13.53
N ARG A 267 -2.56 -18.61 -13.86
CA ARG A 267 -3.27 -17.32 -13.65
C ARG A 267 -3.18 -16.77 -12.22
N ASN A 268 -3.08 -17.62 -11.20
CA ASN A 268 -2.94 -17.20 -9.80
C ASN A 268 -1.46 -17.09 -9.36
N VAL A 269 -0.70 -16.19 -9.98
CA VAL A 269 0.72 -15.96 -9.62
C VAL A 269 0.86 -15.58 -8.15
N ILE A 270 0.05 -14.63 -7.67
CA ILE A 270 0.05 -14.19 -6.28
C ILE A 270 -0.91 -15.05 -5.45
N GLN A 271 -0.36 -15.72 -4.43
CA GLN A 271 -1.16 -16.53 -3.51
C GLN A 271 -2.06 -15.65 -2.62
N LYS A 272 -3.34 -16.03 -2.51
CA LYS A 272 -4.31 -15.36 -1.63
C LYS A 272 -3.98 -15.63 -0.15
N GLY A 273 -4.25 -14.66 0.71
CA GLY A 273 -4.09 -14.80 2.17
C GLY A 273 -2.65 -14.85 2.68
N MET A 274 -1.65 -14.63 1.81
CA MET A 274 -0.25 -14.60 2.19
C MET A 274 0.20 -13.20 2.64
N SER A 275 1.39 -13.13 3.26
CA SER A 275 2.02 -11.85 3.61
C SER A 275 2.34 -10.99 2.38
N ASP A 276 2.63 -9.72 2.63
CA ASP A 276 3.15 -8.78 1.65
C ASP A 276 4.46 -9.24 0.99
N SER A 277 5.38 -9.72 1.83
CA SER A 277 6.69 -10.25 1.49
C SER A 277 6.57 -11.49 0.59
N ALA A 278 5.60 -12.36 0.87
CA ALA A 278 5.30 -13.52 0.02
C ALA A 278 4.72 -13.11 -1.34
N SER A 279 3.96 -12.01 -1.41
CA SER A 279 3.45 -11.50 -2.69
C SER A 279 4.59 -10.97 -3.56
N LEU A 280 5.55 -10.27 -2.96
CA LEU A 280 6.76 -9.82 -3.66
C LEU A 280 7.57 -11.01 -4.18
N ASP A 281 7.79 -12.02 -3.33
CA ASP A 281 8.48 -13.27 -3.69
C ASP A 281 7.81 -13.99 -4.86
N ASN A 282 6.48 -14.16 -4.82
CA ASN A 282 5.74 -14.83 -5.89
C ASN A 282 5.86 -14.12 -7.23
N PHE A 283 5.85 -12.79 -7.22
CA PHE A 283 5.94 -12.02 -8.46
C PHE A 283 7.38 -11.99 -9.00
N MET A 284 8.38 -11.85 -8.11
CA MET A 284 9.78 -11.95 -8.49
C MET A 284 10.10 -13.32 -9.10
N GLU A 285 9.63 -14.40 -8.48
CA GLU A 285 9.78 -15.77 -8.98
C GLU A 285 9.15 -15.95 -10.36
N PHE A 286 7.95 -15.41 -10.54
CA PHE A 286 7.27 -15.43 -11.83
C PHE A 286 8.03 -14.70 -12.93
N LEU A 287 8.60 -13.52 -12.65
CA LEU A 287 9.41 -12.79 -13.63
C LEU A 287 10.67 -13.58 -14.01
N ARG A 288 11.36 -14.13 -13.00
CA ARG A 288 12.62 -14.86 -13.20
C ARG A 288 12.44 -16.15 -13.98
N ILE A 289 11.43 -16.94 -13.65
CA ILE A 289 11.18 -18.21 -14.34
C ILE A 289 10.78 -18.01 -15.81
N ASN A 290 10.26 -16.83 -16.15
CA ASN A 290 9.94 -16.41 -17.50
C ASN A 290 11.11 -15.70 -18.23
N GLY A 291 12.31 -15.70 -17.64
CA GLY A 291 13.53 -15.20 -18.29
C GLY A 291 13.80 -13.70 -18.13
N VAL A 292 12.99 -12.94 -17.38
CA VAL A 292 13.25 -11.52 -17.11
C VAL A 292 14.50 -11.40 -16.24
N ASP A 293 15.55 -10.70 -16.70
CA ASP A 293 16.84 -10.54 -16.00
C ASP A 293 16.73 -10.29 -14.47
N PHE A 294 17.70 -10.83 -13.70
CA PHE A 294 17.68 -10.81 -12.24
C PHE A 294 17.68 -9.41 -11.65
N PHE A 295 18.64 -8.58 -12.07
CA PHE A 295 18.78 -7.22 -11.57
C PHE A 295 17.66 -6.34 -12.11
N LYS A 296 17.24 -6.57 -13.35
CA LYS A 296 16.11 -5.87 -13.94
C LYS A 296 14.82 -6.13 -13.18
N ALA A 297 14.50 -7.38 -12.88
CA ALA A 297 13.30 -7.74 -12.11
C ALA A 297 13.35 -7.09 -10.72
N ALA A 298 14.49 -7.17 -10.03
CA ALA A 298 14.69 -6.53 -8.73
C ALA A 298 14.46 -5.00 -8.79
N ARG A 299 15.10 -4.30 -9.74
CA ARG A 299 14.98 -2.85 -9.92
C ARG A 299 13.64 -2.41 -10.47
N SER A 300 12.90 -3.28 -11.16
CA SER A 300 11.55 -2.99 -11.63
C SER A 300 10.55 -2.99 -10.48
N LEU A 301 10.71 -3.93 -9.53
CA LEU A 301 9.84 -4.02 -8.35
C LEU A 301 10.22 -3.00 -7.28
N ILE A 302 11.52 -2.81 -7.01
CA ILE A 302 12.06 -1.91 -5.98
C ILE A 302 13.04 -0.93 -6.64
N PRO A 303 12.53 0.07 -7.39
CA PRO A 303 13.37 1.04 -8.09
C PRO A 303 13.99 2.06 -7.13
N ALA A 304 15.19 2.52 -7.47
CA ALA A 304 15.83 3.68 -6.84
C ALA A 304 14.98 4.97 -7.02
N PRO A 305 15.16 6.00 -6.18
CA PRO A 305 14.47 7.27 -6.37
C PRO A 305 15.04 7.99 -7.60
N TRP A 306 14.30 7.99 -8.71
CA TRP A 306 14.79 8.49 -10.00
C TRP A 306 14.11 9.77 -10.53
N HIS A 307 12.83 10.00 -10.18
CA HIS A 307 12.01 11.08 -10.77
C HIS A 307 12.59 12.48 -10.59
N ASN A 308 13.09 12.79 -9.38
CA ASN A 308 13.64 14.10 -9.04
C ASN A 308 15.12 14.00 -8.67
N ALA A 309 15.87 13.06 -9.24
CA ALA A 309 17.30 12.85 -8.97
C ALA A 309 18.15 13.63 -9.99
N PRO A 310 18.64 14.86 -9.68
CA PRO A 310 19.26 15.74 -10.67
C PRO A 310 20.57 15.20 -11.24
N HIS A 311 21.31 14.41 -10.46
CA HIS A 311 22.64 13.88 -10.83
C HIS A 311 22.59 12.46 -11.40
N MET A 312 21.39 11.91 -11.65
CA MET A 312 21.25 10.58 -12.26
C MET A 312 21.63 10.63 -13.74
N ASP A 313 22.42 9.64 -14.17
CA ASP A 313 22.77 9.37 -15.56
C ASP A 313 21.51 9.30 -16.46
N SER A 314 21.58 9.84 -17.67
CA SER A 314 20.43 9.95 -18.57
C SER A 314 19.94 8.60 -19.05
N ASP A 315 20.85 7.68 -19.37
CA ASP A 315 20.51 6.35 -19.88
C ASP A 315 19.88 5.51 -18.77
N LEU A 316 20.40 5.62 -17.54
CA LEU A 316 19.79 5.01 -16.37
C LEU A 316 18.39 5.59 -16.07
N ARG A 317 18.22 6.90 -16.23
CA ARG A 317 16.90 7.53 -16.10
C ARG A 317 15.94 7.01 -17.18
N ALA A 318 16.40 6.84 -18.41
CA ALA A 318 15.61 6.26 -19.49
C ALA A 318 15.18 4.82 -19.17
N PHE A 319 16.05 4.00 -18.59
CA PHE A 319 15.69 2.67 -18.08
C PHE A 319 14.54 2.74 -17.05
N TYR A 320 14.67 3.57 -16.02
CA TYR A 320 13.61 3.67 -14.99
C TYR A 320 12.30 4.25 -15.52
N GLU A 321 12.38 5.24 -16.41
CA GLU A 321 11.23 5.82 -17.10
C GLU A 321 10.49 4.76 -17.93
N TYR A 322 11.23 3.96 -18.70
CA TYR A 322 10.70 2.84 -19.48
C TYR A 322 10.05 1.78 -18.59
N VAL A 323 10.73 1.32 -17.54
CA VAL A 323 10.20 0.30 -16.63
C VAL A 323 8.95 0.79 -15.90
N SER A 324 8.87 2.08 -15.57
CA SER A 324 7.72 2.66 -14.86
C SER A 324 6.40 2.59 -15.63
N THR A 325 6.44 2.32 -16.94
CA THR A 325 5.23 2.16 -17.75
C THR A 325 4.54 0.82 -17.46
N CYS A 326 5.30 -0.19 -17.07
CA CYS A 326 4.80 -1.53 -16.80
C CYS A 326 4.92 -1.94 -15.33
N PHE A 327 5.71 -1.24 -14.51
CA PHE A 327 5.89 -1.60 -13.11
C PHE A 327 5.63 -0.42 -12.19
N GLU A 328 4.63 -0.58 -11.32
CA GLU A 328 4.44 0.30 -10.17
C GLU A 328 5.35 -0.17 -9.02
N PRO A 329 6.04 0.76 -8.32
CA PRO A 329 6.92 0.39 -7.22
C PRO A 329 6.21 -0.37 -6.10
N TRP A 330 6.85 -1.43 -5.61
CA TRP A 330 6.51 -2.10 -4.37
C TRP A 330 7.12 -1.32 -3.21
N ASP A 331 6.39 -0.29 -2.78
CA ASP A 331 6.88 0.75 -1.86
C ASP A 331 6.68 0.36 -0.40
N GLY A 332 7.42 1.05 0.47
CA GLY A 332 7.48 0.82 1.91
C GLY A 332 8.91 0.52 2.39
N PRO A 333 9.15 0.50 3.72
CA PRO A 333 10.45 0.14 4.26
C PRO A 333 10.81 -1.26 3.79
N ALA A 334 11.95 -1.43 3.12
CA ALA A 334 12.35 -2.73 2.63
C ALA A 334 13.87 -2.84 2.53
N ALA A 335 14.41 -3.85 3.21
CA ALA A 335 15.71 -4.42 2.88
C ALA A 335 15.49 -5.88 2.48
N VAL A 336 15.80 -6.18 1.21
CA VAL A 336 15.39 -7.41 0.57
C VAL A 336 16.62 -8.15 0.06
N SER A 337 16.95 -9.27 0.71
CA SER A 337 17.87 -10.25 0.14
C SER A 337 17.11 -11.17 -0.82
N MET A 338 17.70 -11.46 -1.96
CA MET A 338 17.07 -12.26 -3.02
C MET A 338 18.08 -13.18 -3.70
N THR A 339 17.62 -14.31 -4.22
CA THR A 339 18.45 -15.23 -5.01
C THR A 339 17.62 -16.07 -5.98
N ASP A 340 18.20 -16.42 -7.13
CA ASP A 340 17.70 -17.47 -8.04
C ASP A 340 18.58 -18.74 -8.03
N GLY A 341 19.58 -18.80 -7.14
CA GLY A 341 20.55 -19.89 -7.05
C GLY A 341 21.86 -19.63 -7.79
N ARG A 342 21.90 -18.72 -8.77
CA ARG A 342 23.14 -18.22 -9.39
C ARG A 342 23.47 -16.82 -8.89
N TYR A 343 22.50 -15.92 -8.98
CA TYR A 343 22.65 -14.56 -8.50
C TYR A 343 22.15 -14.46 -7.07
N ILE A 344 22.84 -13.64 -6.29
CA ILE A 344 22.38 -13.18 -4.98
C ILE A 344 22.35 -11.67 -5.03
N GLY A 345 21.31 -11.05 -4.48
CA GLY A 345 21.16 -9.60 -4.42
C GLY A 345 20.68 -9.14 -3.05
N CYS A 346 21.07 -7.94 -2.64
CA CYS A 346 20.44 -7.20 -1.57
C CYS A 346 20.08 -5.81 -2.08
N VAL A 347 18.79 -5.47 -2.08
CA VAL A 347 18.27 -4.17 -2.49
C VAL A 347 17.63 -3.45 -1.31
N ILE A 348 17.82 -2.13 -1.27
CA ILE A 348 17.20 -1.24 -0.29
C ILE A 348 16.12 -0.42 -0.97
N ASP A 349 15.02 -0.19 -0.24
CA ASP A 349 13.94 0.68 -0.67
C ASP A 349 14.44 2.09 -1.00
N ARG A 350 13.61 2.80 -1.74
CA ARG A 350 13.93 4.14 -2.26
C ARG A 350 14.26 5.19 -1.20
N ASN A 351 13.82 4.99 0.04
CA ASN A 351 13.96 5.90 1.17
C ASN A 351 15.04 5.44 2.17
N GLY A 352 15.58 4.23 2.01
CA GLY A 352 16.62 3.72 2.90
C GLY A 352 16.14 3.47 4.32
N LEU A 353 14.89 3.04 4.49
CA LEU A 353 14.22 2.98 5.80
C LEU A 353 14.65 1.78 6.65
N ARG A 354 15.40 0.83 6.08
CA ARG A 354 15.92 -0.35 6.77
C ARG A 354 17.44 -0.45 6.66
N PRO A 355 18.15 -0.78 7.76
CA PRO A 355 19.59 -0.88 7.74
C PRO A 355 20.07 -2.13 7.00
N SER A 356 21.11 -1.97 6.18
CA SER A 356 21.84 -3.06 5.57
C SER A 356 23.33 -2.76 5.50
N LYS A 357 24.12 -3.62 6.11
CA LYS A 357 25.55 -3.50 6.33
C LYS A 357 26.25 -4.71 5.75
N TYR A 358 27.41 -4.52 5.13
CA TYR A 358 28.16 -5.61 4.54
C TYR A 358 29.62 -5.66 4.99
N ILE A 359 30.16 -6.88 5.01
CA ILE A 359 31.57 -7.19 5.27
C ILE A 359 32.04 -8.16 4.19
N LYS A 360 33.13 -7.82 3.49
CA LYS A 360 33.87 -8.71 2.61
C LYS A 360 35.13 -9.17 3.31
N THR A 361 35.39 -10.48 3.29
CA THR A 361 36.52 -11.09 3.98
C THR A 361 37.63 -11.55 3.03
N THR A 362 38.81 -11.83 3.58
CA THR A 362 39.98 -12.34 2.85
C THR A 362 39.81 -13.78 2.37
N ASP A 363 38.94 -14.57 3.02
CA ASP A 363 38.54 -15.91 2.60
C ASP A 363 37.40 -15.90 1.57
N ASN A 364 37.26 -14.79 0.84
CA ASN A 364 36.34 -14.62 -0.30
C ASN A 364 34.85 -14.81 0.05
N ARG A 365 34.44 -14.40 1.25
CA ARG A 365 33.02 -14.40 1.67
C ARG A 365 32.46 -12.99 1.71
N LEU A 366 31.15 -12.90 1.46
CA LEU A 366 30.36 -11.69 1.64
C LEU A 366 29.26 -11.96 2.67
N LEU A 367 29.23 -11.16 3.73
CA LEU A 367 28.17 -11.13 4.72
C LEU A 367 27.42 -9.80 4.56
N ILE A 368 26.12 -9.84 4.30
CA ILE A 368 25.22 -8.69 4.40
C ILE A 368 24.22 -8.96 5.51
N SER A 369 24.00 -8.00 6.39
CA SER A 369 23.08 -8.15 7.51
C SER A 369 22.57 -6.80 8.02
N SER A 370 21.55 -6.81 8.85
CA SER A 370 21.02 -5.60 9.48
C SER A 370 22.03 -4.92 10.43
N GLU A 371 23.01 -5.66 10.97
CA GLU A 371 23.95 -5.20 11.99
C GLU A 371 25.37 -5.79 11.80
N TYR A 372 26.45 -5.03 12.04
CA TYR A 372 27.80 -5.58 11.91
C TYR A 372 28.13 -6.69 12.93
N GLY A 373 27.53 -6.67 14.12
CA GLY A 373 27.88 -7.55 15.25
C GLY A 373 27.34 -8.98 15.17
N VAL A 374 26.72 -9.36 14.06
CA VAL A 374 26.11 -10.70 13.88
C VAL A 374 27.15 -11.81 13.74
N LEU A 375 28.38 -11.47 13.37
CA LEU A 375 29.50 -12.42 13.32
C LEU A 375 30.78 -11.71 13.78
N GLU A 376 31.53 -12.37 14.66
CA GLU A 376 32.87 -11.90 15.04
C GLU A 376 33.86 -12.27 13.94
N VAL A 377 34.26 -11.27 13.16
CA VAL A 377 35.28 -11.42 12.12
C VAL A 377 36.54 -10.68 12.57
N PRO A 378 37.71 -11.33 12.65
CA PRO A 378 38.98 -10.68 12.96
C PRO A 378 39.25 -9.50 12.01
N GLU A 379 39.82 -8.40 12.51
CA GLU A 379 39.99 -7.19 11.71
C GLU A 379 40.96 -7.41 10.53
N GLU A 380 41.95 -8.28 10.72
CA GLU A 380 42.91 -8.70 9.71
C GLU A 380 42.28 -9.53 8.57
N GLU A 381 41.12 -10.16 8.80
CA GLU A 381 40.39 -10.93 7.78
C GLU A 381 39.45 -10.06 6.94
N ILE A 382 39.40 -8.75 7.17
CA ILE A 382 38.40 -7.86 6.59
C ILE A 382 39.00 -7.03 5.48
N VAL A 383 38.48 -7.26 4.27
CA VAL A 383 38.88 -6.55 3.05
C VAL A 383 38.10 -5.25 2.91
N GLU A 384 36.79 -5.30 3.14
CA GLU A 384 35.90 -4.15 2.97
C GLU A 384 34.75 -4.21 3.98
N ARG A 385 34.38 -3.07 4.57
CA ARG A 385 33.14 -2.88 5.33
C ARG A 385 32.38 -1.69 4.78
N GLY A 386 31.07 -1.82 4.62
CA GLY A 386 30.22 -0.74 4.13
C GLY A 386 28.76 -0.92 4.51
N ARG A 387 27.91 -0.06 3.96
CA ARG A 387 26.44 -0.11 4.13
C ARG A 387 25.78 0.27 2.82
N LEU A 388 24.59 -0.27 2.57
CA LEU A 388 23.74 0.15 1.47
C LEU A 388 22.90 1.36 1.90
N GLN A 389 22.80 2.35 1.01
CA GLN A 389 22.02 3.57 1.17
C GLN A 389 20.69 3.49 0.41
N SER A 390 19.93 4.59 0.47
CA SER A 390 18.65 4.79 -0.20
C SER A 390 18.69 4.36 -1.68
N GLY A 391 17.92 3.34 -2.04
CA GLY A 391 17.86 2.83 -3.40
C GLY A 391 19.14 2.17 -3.92
N GLU A 392 20.11 1.82 -3.06
CA GLU A 392 21.29 1.07 -3.49
C GLU A 392 21.01 -0.44 -3.58
N MET A 393 21.83 -1.12 -4.38
CA MET A 393 21.77 -2.58 -4.54
C MET A 393 23.19 -3.14 -4.63
N MET A 394 23.41 -4.29 -4.02
CA MET A 394 24.64 -5.07 -4.18
C MET A 394 24.28 -6.49 -4.59
N GLY A 395 25.07 -7.08 -5.47
CA GLY A 395 24.87 -8.42 -5.98
C GLY A 395 26.13 -9.29 -5.98
N ILE A 396 25.93 -10.58 -6.20
CA ILE A 396 26.98 -11.57 -6.44
C ILE A 396 26.55 -12.42 -7.63
N ASP A 397 27.43 -12.62 -8.60
CA ASP A 397 27.34 -13.70 -9.57
C ASP A 397 28.19 -14.87 -9.07
N LEU A 398 27.54 -15.93 -8.58
CA LEU A 398 28.21 -17.12 -8.05
C LEU A 398 28.88 -17.95 -9.15
N GLN A 399 28.47 -17.79 -10.40
CA GLN A 399 29.09 -18.51 -11.52
C GLN A 399 30.44 -17.88 -11.88
N GLU A 400 30.50 -16.55 -11.93
CA GLU A 400 31.72 -15.80 -12.29
C GLU A 400 32.59 -15.46 -11.08
N GLY A 401 32.11 -15.69 -9.86
CA GLY A 401 32.86 -15.36 -8.64
C GLY A 401 33.01 -13.85 -8.41
N LYS A 402 32.00 -13.05 -8.79
CA LYS A 402 32.10 -11.58 -8.83
C LYS A 402 31.06 -10.90 -7.95
N VAL A 403 31.52 -9.97 -7.12
CA VAL A 403 30.65 -9.01 -6.42
C VAL A 403 30.34 -7.83 -7.34
N LEU A 404 29.06 -7.49 -7.47
CA LEU A 404 28.54 -6.40 -8.28
C LEU A 404 28.06 -5.28 -7.34
N LYS A 405 28.65 -4.10 -7.45
CA LYS A 405 28.20 -2.91 -6.71
C LYS A 405 27.07 -2.21 -7.47
N THR A 406 26.44 -1.22 -6.84
CA THR A 406 25.35 -0.43 -7.44
C THR A 406 25.70 0.07 -8.84
N SER A 407 26.90 0.63 -9.03
CA SER A 407 27.34 1.13 -10.34
C SER A 407 27.45 0.03 -11.40
N ASP A 408 27.97 -1.15 -11.04
CA ASP A 408 28.09 -2.28 -11.99
C ASP A 408 26.71 -2.74 -12.46
N ILE A 409 25.75 -2.79 -11.54
CA ILE A 409 24.36 -3.17 -11.82
C ILE A 409 23.67 -2.11 -12.67
N ASP A 410 23.79 -0.84 -12.30
CA ASP A 410 23.16 0.26 -13.01
C ASP A 410 23.72 0.40 -14.44
N ASP A 411 25.04 0.22 -14.62
CA ASP A 411 25.69 0.20 -15.94
C ASP A 411 25.25 -1.00 -16.78
N HIS A 412 25.05 -2.18 -16.18
CA HIS A 412 24.48 -3.33 -16.87
C HIS A 412 23.06 -3.04 -17.37
N LEU A 413 22.21 -2.48 -16.51
CA LEU A 413 20.79 -2.25 -16.81
C LEU A 413 20.58 -1.22 -17.91
N LYS A 414 21.29 -0.09 -17.85
CA LYS A 414 21.07 1.01 -18.79
C LYS A 414 21.49 0.68 -20.22
N VAL A 415 22.39 -0.28 -20.43
CA VAL A 415 22.89 -0.68 -21.76
C VAL A 415 22.20 -1.93 -22.33
N MET A 416 21.28 -2.58 -21.60
CA MET A 416 20.60 -3.79 -22.11
C MET A 416 19.82 -3.51 -23.39
N HIS A 417 19.16 -2.35 -23.46
CA HIS A 417 18.31 -1.95 -24.58
C HIS A 417 18.40 -0.45 -24.83
N PRO A 418 18.07 0.03 -26.05
CA PRO A 418 18.12 1.46 -26.40
C PRO A 418 16.88 2.20 -25.87
N TYR A 419 16.73 2.25 -24.54
CA TYR A 419 15.54 2.81 -23.87
C TYR A 419 15.26 4.27 -24.25
N ASP A 420 16.30 5.11 -24.31
CA ASP A 420 16.16 6.52 -24.69
C ASP A 420 15.59 6.69 -26.11
N THR A 421 16.06 5.89 -27.06
CA THR A 421 15.55 5.87 -28.44
C THR A 421 14.07 5.49 -28.49
N TRP A 422 13.66 4.45 -27.76
CA TRP A 422 12.26 4.03 -27.71
C TRP A 422 11.37 5.10 -27.08
N LEU A 423 11.81 5.69 -25.97
CA LEU A 423 11.10 6.76 -25.27
C LEU A 423 10.97 8.02 -26.15
N GLY A 424 12.06 8.49 -26.76
CA GLY A 424 12.04 9.67 -27.62
C GLY A 424 11.15 9.54 -28.86
N LYS A 425 10.91 8.31 -29.33
CA LYS A 425 10.05 8.03 -30.49
C LYS A 425 8.56 7.96 -30.13
N HIS A 426 8.21 7.46 -28.94
CA HIS A 426 6.84 7.06 -28.63
C HIS A 426 6.22 7.69 -27.37
N MET A 427 7.04 8.13 -26.42
CA MET A 427 6.55 8.73 -25.19
C MET A 427 6.36 10.23 -25.39
N SER A 428 5.24 10.74 -24.90
CA SER A 428 4.91 12.16 -24.99
C SER A 428 4.41 12.69 -23.65
N TYR A 429 4.83 13.89 -23.30
CA TYR A 429 4.33 14.57 -22.11
C TYR A 429 3.31 15.64 -22.48
N LEU A 430 2.11 15.56 -21.89
CA LEU A 430 1.03 16.52 -22.17
C LEU A 430 1.45 17.98 -21.97
N GLN A 431 2.35 18.28 -21.04
CA GLN A 431 2.82 19.65 -20.82
C GLN A 431 3.67 20.25 -21.95
N GLU A 432 4.27 19.42 -22.81
CA GLU A 432 5.14 19.88 -23.91
C GLU A 432 4.33 20.52 -25.03
N PHE A 433 3.07 20.14 -25.19
CA PHE A 433 2.19 20.62 -26.26
C PHE A 433 1.31 21.83 -25.86
N VAL A 434 1.25 22.16 -24.56
CA VAL A 434 0.42 23.27 -24.03
C VAL A 434 0.88 24.66 -24.52
N PRO A 435 2.18 24.98 -24.63
CA PRO A 435 2.63 26.32 -25.04
C PRO A 435 2.41 26.60 -26.53
N ASP A 436 2.54 25.57 -27.38
CA ASP A 436 2.74 25.74 -28.83
C ASP A 436 1.52 25.40 -29.68
N THR A 437 0.42 24.91 -29.08
CA THR A 437 -0.79 24.52 -29.81
C THR A 437 -1.98 25.42 -29.46
N LYS A 438 -2.75 25.87 -30.46
CA LYS A 438 -4.13 26.32 -30.24
C LYS A 438 -4.96 25.10 -29.84
N VAL A 439 -5.02 24.80 -28.55
CA VAL A 439 -5.90 23.77 -28.00
C VAL A 439 -7.34 24.24 -28.17
N GLU A 440 -8.24 23.39 -28.66
CA GLU A 440 -9.67 23.70 -28.62
C GLU A 440 -10.07 23.94 -27.16
N SER A 441 -10.53 25.15 -26.84
CA SER A 441 -10.84 25.50 -25.46
C SER A 441 -12.01 24.64 -24.97
N CYS A 442 -11.79 23.77 -23.99
CA CYS A 442 -12.88 23.20 -23.23
C CYS A 442 -13.47 24.32 -22.38
N ASP A 443 -14.71 24.73 -22.68
CA ASP A 443 -15.47 25.61 -21.79
C ASP A 443 -15.53 24.98 -20.39
N THR A 444 -15.43 25.78 -19.34
CA THR A 444 -15.64 25.31 -17.97
C THR A 444 -17.10 25.48 -17.55
N ALA A 445 -17.86 26.32 -18.27
CA ALA A 445 -19.26 26.61 -18.02
C ALA A 445 -20.19 25.73 -18.88
N TYR A 446 -21.09 25.01 -18.22
CA TYR A 446 -22.09 24.16 -18.87
C TYR A 446 -23.43 24.28 -18.14
N GLY A 447 -24.45 24.86 -18.79
CA GLY A 447 -25.78 25.03 -18.18
C GLY A 447 -25.77 25.93 -16.94
N ASP A 448 -26.64 25.64 -15.95
CA ASP A 448 -26.69 26.40 -14.69
C ASP A 448 -25.59 25.94 -13.71
N MET A 449 -24.42 26.57 -13.82
CA MET A 449 -23.25 26.26 -12.97
C MET A 449 -23.48 26.56 -11.48
N ARG A 450 -24.36 27.51 -11.15
CA ARG A 450 -24.68 27.81 -9.74
C ARG A 450 -25.56 26.71 -9.14
N ALA A 451 -26.50 26.17 -9.91
CA ALA A 451 -27.25 24.98 -9.51
C ALA A 451 -26.31 23.77 -9.33
N LYS A 452 -25.35 23.57 -10.22
CA LYS A 452 -24.32 22.52 -10.07
C LYS A 452 -23.47 22.71 -8.82
N GLN A 453 -23.01 23.92 -8.53
CA GLN A 453 -22.34 24.24 -7.26
C GLN A 453 -23.21 23.85 -6.05
N ARG A 454 -24.50 24.18 -6.04
CA ARG A 454 -25.43 23.75 -4.98
C ARG A 454 -25.55 22.23 -4.90
N TYR A 455 -25.68 21.55 -6.04
CA TYR A 455 -25.83 20.10 -6.11
C TYR A 455 -24.58 19.35 -5.63
N PHE A 456 -23.39 19.79 -5.99
CA PHE A 456 -22.12 19.21 -5.54
C PHE A 456 -21.64 19.80 -4.19
N ASN A 457 -22.53 20.44 -3.44
CA ASN A 457 -22.29 20.95 -2.10
C ASN A 457 -21.16 22.00 -1.97
N TYR A 458 -20.95 22.81 -3.02
CA TYR A 458 -20.11 24.01 -2.96
C TYR A 458 -20.85 25.08 -2.18
N THR A 459 -20.57 25.16 -0.89
CA THR A 459 -21.17 26.14 0.01
C THR A 459 -20.31 27.38 0.13
N SER A 460 -20.89 28.47 0.64
CA SER A 460 -20.16 29.69 0.99
C SER A 460 -19.02 29.42 1.99
N GLU A 461 -19.20 28.44 2.87
CA GLU A 461 -18.16 27.95 3.78
C GLU A 461 -17.03 27.25 3.01
N VAL A 462 -17.33 26.31 2.10
CA VAL A 462 -16.30 25.62 1.30
C VAL A 462 -15.50 26.62 0.46
N LEU A 463 -16.17 27.58 -0.19
CA LEU A 463 -15.48 28.61 -0.98
C LEU A 463 -14.52 29.43 -0.12
N ARG A 464 -14.97 29.85 1.07
CA ARG A 464 -14.20 30.72 1.97
C ARG A 464 -13.09 29.99 2.71
N GLU A 465 -13.39 28.82 3.26
CA GLU A 465 -12.49 28.09 4.15
C GLU A 465 -11.59 27.14 3.36
N ILE A 466 -11.97 26.63 2.18
CA ILE A 466 -11.19 25.63 1.44
C ILE A 466 -10.61 26.20 0.15
N ILE A 467 -11.45 26.76 -0.72
CA ILE A 467 -11.02 27.18 -2.07
C ILE A 467 -10.17 28.46 -2.04
N ARG A 468 -10.60 29.50 -1.31
CA ARG A 468 -9.86 30.77 -1.22
C ARG A 468 -8.43 30.62 -0.67
N PRO A 469 -8.16 29.83 0.40
CA PRO A 469 -6.79 29.58 0.84
C PRO A 469 -5.92 28.86 -0.21
N MET A 470 -6.49 27.89 -0.93
CA MET A 470 -5.78 27.25 -2.05
C MET A 470 -5.41 28.23 -3.16
N ILE A 471 -6.30 29.19 -3.45
CA ILE A 471 -6.05 30.29 -4.40
C ILE A 471 -4.98 31.24 -3.88
N ALA A 472 -5.05 31.68 -2.63
CA ALA A 472 -4.16 32.70 -2.09
C ALA A 472 -2.74 32.16 -1.85
N GLU A 473 -2.64 31.03 -1.14
CA GLU A 473 -1.38 30.49 -0.61
C GLU A 473 -0.80 29.38 -1.48
N GLY A 474 -1.62 28.75 -2.32
CA GLY A 474 -1.20 27.55 -3.07
C GLY A 474 -0.93 26.35 -2.17
N LYS A 475 -1.63 26.29 -1.03
CA LYS A 475 -1.58 25.22 -0.03
C LYS A 475 -3.01 24.84 0.37
N GLU A 476 -3.21 23.63 0.89
CA GLU A 476 -4.47 23.27 1.54
C GLU A 476 -4.70 24.16 2.77
N THR A 477 -5.95 24.29 3.18
CA THR A 477 -6.31 25.04 4.38
C THR A 477 -5.80 24.36 5.64
N THR A 478 -5.29 25.17 6.57
CA THR A 478 -5.05 24.75 7.96
C THR A 478 -6.23 25.11 8.84
N GLY A 479 -6.74 24.13 9.60
CA GLY A 479 -7.79 24.31 10.61
C GLY A 479 -7.30 23.89 12.00
N ALA A 480 -8.17 24.01 13.01
CA ALA A 480 -7.91 23.60 14.38
C ALA A 480 -9.19 23.05 15.04
N MET A 481 -9.03 22.42 16.21
CA MET A 481 -10.05 21.62 16.93
C MET A 481 -10.38 20.29 16.22
N GLY A 482 -11.14 19.44 16.91
CA GLY A 482 -11.59 18.15 16.37
C GLY A 482 -12.87 18.26 15.52
N ASP A 483 -13.13 17.24 14.70
CA ASP A 483 -14.42 17.07 14.02
C ASP A 483 -15.47 16.59 15.03
N ASP A 484 -16.36 17.51 15.42
CA ASP A 484 -17.46 17.28 16.35
C ASP A 484 -18.82 17.17 15.64
N THR A 485 -18.81 16.96 14.32
CA THR A 485 -20.01 16.73 13.53
C THR A 485 -20.38 15.23 13.47
N PRO A 486 -21.63 14.89 13.14
CA PRO A 486 -22.01 13.50 12.90
C PRO A 486 -21.24 12.90 11.71
N ILE A 487 -21.01 11.58 11.75
CA ILE A 487 -20.53 10.87 10.55
C ILE A 487 -21.56 10.98 9.42
N ALA A 488 -21.11 10.88 8.16
CA ALA A 488 -21.94 11.16 6.98
C ALA A 488 -23.25 10.35 6.92
N ALA A 489 -23.24 9.11 7.42
CA ALA A 489 -24.44 8.28 7.50
C ALA A 489 -25.51 8.84 8.45
N PHE A 490 -25.11 9.48 9.54
CA PHE A 490 -26.00 10.00 10.58
C PHE A 490 -26.39 11.46 10.36
N SER A 491 -25.68 12.17 9.46
CA SER A 491 -26.02 13.53 9.10
C SER A 491 -27.36 13.58 8.35
N THR A 492 -28.16 14.59 8.70
CA THR A 492 -29.39 14.96 7.99
C THR A 492 -29.16 16.10 7.00
N GLN A 493 -27.94 16.66 6.96
CA GLN A 493 -27.53 17.64 5.97
C GLN A 493 -26.91 16.93 4.76
N GLN A 494 -26.78 17.67 3.65
CA GLN A 494 -26.10 17.16 2.47
C GLN A 494 -24.59 16.99 2.76
N ARG A 495 -24.10 15.77 2.54
CA ARG A 495 -22.69 15.37 2.68
C ARG A 495 -22.15 14.93 1.33
N ASN A 496 -20.83 15.04 1.15
CA ASN A 496 -20.21 14.52 -0.06
C ASN A 496 -20.14 13.00 0.01
N PHE A 497 -20.24 12.32 -1.13
CA PHE A 497 -20.13 10.86 -1.15
C PHE A 497 -18.75 10.38 -0.66
N THR A 498 -17.71 11.20 -0.81
CA THR A 498 -16.36 10.93 -0.31
C THR A 498 -16.28 10.96 1.23
N ASP A 499 -17.23 11.58 1.95
CA ASP A 499 -17.20 11.68 3.41
C ASP A 499 -17.40 10.33 4.13
N PHE A 500 -17.91 9.32 3.41
CA PHE A 500 -18.03 7.92 3.87
C PHE A 500 -16.68 7.19 3.96
N PHE A 501 -15.62 7.76 3.37
CA PHE A 501 -14.30 7.15 3.26
C PHE A 501 -13.33 7.84 4.21
N LYS A 502 -12.68 7.10 5.11
CA LYS A 502 -11.65 7.61 6.02
C LYS A 502 -10.29 7.15 5.56
N GLN A 503 -9.37 8.10 5.36
CA GLN A 503 -7.99 7.80 4.95
C GLN A 503 -7.30 6.91 5.98
N LYS A 504 -6.67 5.84 5.51
CA LYS A 504 -5.74 5.06 6.33
C LYS A 504 -4.43 5.82 6.47
N PHE A 505 -3.74 5.53 7.56
CA PHE A 505 -2.41 6.05 7.84
C PHE A 505 -1.60 5.00 8.59
N ALA A 506 -0.29 5.06 8.44
CA ALA A 506 0.63 4.12 9.05
C ALA A 506 0.86 4.47 10.53
N GLN A 507 0.92 3.45 11.38
CA GLN A 507 1.24 3.57 12.79
C GLN A 507 2.09 2.37 13.20
N VAL A 508 3.27 2.62 13.76
CA VAL A 508 4.24 1.62 14.28
C VAL A 508 4.85 0.71 13.21
N THR A 509 4.06 0.08 12.35
CA THR A 509 4.50 -0.97 11.43
C THR A 509 5.43 -0.43 10.33
N ASN A 510 5.08 0.74 9.79
CA ASN A 510 5.92 1.52 8.89
C ASN A 510 5.83 3.03 9.20
N PRO A 511 6.87 3.82 8.90
CA PRO A 511 6.85 5.26 9.10
C PRO A 511 6.11 5.99 7.95
N PRO A 512 5.45 7.12 8.24
CA PRO A 512 5.07 8.08 7.21
C PRO A 512 6.30 8.79 6.63
N ILE A 513 6.15 9.42 5.46
CA ILE A 513 7.19 10.22 4.77
C ILE A 513 6.95 11.71 5.06
N ASP A 514 7.99 12.54 5.03
CA ASP A 514 7.82 14.00 5.03
C ASP A 514 7.63 14.52 3.59
N PRO A 515 6.40 14.89 3.16
CA PRO A 515 6.13 15.30 1.78
C PRO A 515 6.72 16.67 1.41
N ILE A 516 7.31 17.38 2.38
CA ILE A 516 7.94 18.69 2.18
C ILE A 516 9.46 18.51 2.11
N ARG A 517 10.07 17.88 3.12
CA ARG A 517 11.52 17.73 3.24
C ARG A 517 12.08 16.62 2.36
N GLU A 518 11.31 15.56 2.14
CA GLU A 518 11.70 14.37 1.36
C GLU A 518 10.98 14.33 0.00
N LYS A 519 10.56 15.50 -0.51
CA LYS A 519 9.83 15.60 -1.77
C LYS A 519 10.56 14.96 -2.97
N THR A 520 11.89 14.86 -2.93
CA THR A 520 12.72 14.28 -3.99
C THR A 520 12.37 12.83 -4.30
N VAL A 521 11.97 12.04 -3.30
CA VAL A 521 11.59 10.63 -3.46
C VAL A 521 10.14 10.45 -3.95
N MET A 522 9.32 11.51 -3.90
CA MET A 522 7.90 11.47 -4.21
C MET A 522 7.58 11.84 -5.66
N SER A 523 6.50 11.29 -6.21
CA SER A 523 6.05 11.60 -7.58
C SER A 523 4.54 11.51 -7.74
N LEU A 524 3.97 12.49 -8.46
CA LEU A 524 2.57 12.50 -8.91
C LEU A 524 2.43 12.23 -10.41
N ASN A 525 3.50 11.76 -11.06
CA ASN A 525 3.46 11.46 -12.50
C ASN A 525 2.48 10.31 -12.76
N THR A 526 1.64 10.48 -13.78
CA THR A 526 0.73 9.44 -14.27
C THR A 526 0.81 9.34 -15.79
N GLY A 527 0.59 8.14 -16.30
CA GLY A 527 0.50 7.85 -17.73
C GLY A 527 -0.90 7.37 -18.14
N PHE A 528 -1.16 7.44 -19.44
CA PHE A 528 -2.30 6.90 -20.16
C PHE A 528 -1.81 5.89 -21.21
N GLY A 529 -2.71 5.03 -21.68
CA GLY A 529 -2.41 3.95 -22.61
C GLY A 529 -2.25 2.59 -21.94
N GLU A 530 -2.08 1.58 -22.78
CA GLU A 530 -2.12 0.16 -22.45
C GLU A 530 -0.87 -0.28 -21.65
N GLN A 531 -1.03 -1.25 -20.77
CA GLN A 531 0.07 -2.00 -20.18
C GLN A 531 0.36 -3.21 -21.07
N GLN A 532 1.58 -3.27 -21.57
CA GLN A 532 2.04 -4.30 -22.49
C GLN A 532 2.61 -5.52 -21.75
N ASN A 533 3.08 -6.52 -22.50
CA ASN A 533 3.63 -7.75 -21.95
C ASN A 533 4.86 -7.51 -21.07
N ILE A 534 4.71 -7.65 -19.76
CA ILE A 534 5.77 -7.37 -18.77
C ILE A 534 6.98 -8.32 -18.83
N LEU A 535 6.89 -9.42 -19.59
CA LEU A 535 7.96 -10.41 -19.71
C LEU A 535 8.96 -10.11 -20.83
N ALA A 536 8.59 -9.27 -21.80
CA ALA A 536 9.42 -8.97 -22.97
C ALA A 536 9.64 -7.46 -23.09
N ASP A 537 10.85 -7.05 -23.49
CA ASP A 537 11.10 -5.64 -23.82
C ASP A 537 10.81 -5.36 -25.29
N GLY A 538 10.14 -4.23 -25.53
CA GLY A 538 9.92 -3.69 -26.87
C GLY A 538 9.57 -2.21 -26.85
N GLU A 539 9.65 -1.58 -28.03
CA GLU A 539 9.34 -0.15 -28.20
C GLU A 539 7.87 0.20 -27.86
N GLU A 540 6.98 -0.77 -27.95
CA GLU A 540 5.56 -0.63 -27.61
C GLU A 540 5.32 -0.19 -26.16
N HIS A 541 6.21 -0.54 -25.22
CA HIS A 541 6.11 -0.11 -23.82
C HIS A 541 6.30 1.41 -23.66
N ALA A 542 6.97 2.05 -24.62
CA ALA A 542 7.19 3.49 -24.63
C ALA A 542 5.99 4.27 -25.19
N LYS A 543 4.98 3.62 -25.77
CA LYS A 543 3.72 4.26 -26.23
C LYS A 543 2.88 4.67 -25.01
N ARG A 544 3.26 5.79 -24.42
CA ARG A 544 2.65 6.35 -23.23
C ARG A 544 2.50 7.86 -23.37
N LEU A 545 1.33 8.35 -22.97
CA LEU A 545 1.08 9.77 -22.79
C LEU A 545 1.13 10.09 -21.29
N LYS A 546 1.95 11.04 -20.85
CA LYS A 546 2.17 11.32 -19.43
C LYS A 546 1.78 12.74 -19.01
N THR A 547 1.40 12.89 -17.75
CA THR A 547 1.27 14.20 -17.08
C THR A 547 1.89 14.14 -15.69
N VAL A 548 2.48 15.26 -15.28
CA VAL A 548 3.14 15.41 -13.96
C VAL A 548 2.19 15.49 -12.77
N LEU A 549 0.89 15.65 -13.02
CA LEU A 549 -0.13 15.76 -11.99
C LEU A 549 -1.43 15.14 -12.50
N PRO A 550 -2.09 14.27 -11.72
CA PRO A 550 -3.34 13.63 -12.13
C PRO A 550 -4.53 14.60 -12.11
N VAL A 551 -4.43 15.73 -11.40
CA VAL A 551 -5.39 16.83 -11.47
C VAL A 551 -5.10 17.68 -12.71
N MET A 552 -5.90 17.47 -13.75
CA MET A 552 -5.72 18.07 -15.08
C MET A 552 -6.25 19.50 -15.13
N SER A 553 -5.63 20.32 -15.99
CA SER A 553 -6.24 21.57 -16.46
C SER A 553 -7.15 21.30 -17.64
N ALA A 554 -8.03 22.25 -17.95
CA ALA A 554 -8.89 22.18 -19.13
C ALA A 554 -8.07 21.87 -20.39
N GLN A 555 -7.00 22.63 -20.63
CA GLN A 555 -6.09 22.42 -21.77
C GLN A 555 -5.54 20.99 -21.84
N LYS A 556 -5.05 20.44 -20.72
CA LYS A 556 -4.50 19.08 -20.69
C LYS A 556 -5.58 18.01 -20.93
N PHE A 557 -6.79 18.26 -20.45
CA PHE A 557 -7.93 17.38 -20.67
C PHE A 557 -8.41 17.40 -22.13
N CYS A 558 -8.46 18.56 -22.79
CA CYS A 558 -8.77 18.63 -24.22
C CYS A 558 -7.67 17.99 -25.05
N LEU A 559 -6.39 18.25 -24.73
CA LEU A 559 -5.26 17.65 -25.42
C LEU A 559 -5.28 16.12 -25.33
N LEU A 560 -5.59 15.54 -24.16
CA LEU A 560 -5.79 14.09 -24.03
C LEU A 560 -6.90 13.57 -24.96
N GLN A 561 -7.98 14.33 -25.14
CA GLN A 561 -9.05 13.97 -26.08
C GLN A 561 -8.60 14.07 -27.55
N GLU A 562 -7.78 15.05 -27.90
CA GLU A 562 -7.19 15.18 -29.24
C GLU A 562 -6.37 13.95 -29.62
N PHE A 563 -5.49 13.47 -28.74
CA PHE A 563 -4.70 12.24 -28.95
C PHE A 563 -5.57 10.98 -29.13
N GLY A 564 -6.78 10.98 -28.59
CA GLY A 564 -7.72 9.86 -28.68
C GLY A 564 -8.83 10.01 -29.71
N ASN A 565 -8.87 11.12 -30.47
CA ASN A 565 -9.88 11.40 -31.48
C ASN A 565 -9.38 11.04 -32.89
N PRO A 566 -9.97 10.05 -33.59
CA PRO A 566 -9.57 9.64 -34.94
C PRO A 566 -9.54 10.76 -36.00
N GLU A 567 -10.24 11.86 -35.76
CA GLU A 567 -10.29 13.02 -36.67
C GLU A 567 -9.16 14.03 -36.45
N ASN A 568 -8.36 13.88 -35.38
CA ASN A 568 -7.28 14.79 -35.03
C ASN A 568 -5.93 14.32 -35.60
N GLU A 569 -5.05 15.24 -35.97
CA GLU A 569 -3.71 14.93 -36.49
C GLU A 569 -2.79 14.22 -35.48
N LYS A 570 -3.04 14.41 -34.18
CA LYS A 570 -2.27 13.81 -33.08
C LYS A 570 -2.78 12.41 -32.70
N TYR A 571 -3.79 11.89 -33.40
CA TYR A 571 -4.44 10.66 -33.04
C TYR A 571 -3.49 9.47 -32.97
N ASP A 572 -3.59 8.70 -31.89
CA ASP A 572 -3.02 7.37 -31.79
C ASP A 572 -4.09 6.41 -31.23
N PRO A 573 -4.31 5.25 -31.88
CA PRO A 573 -5.29 4.26 -31.42
C PRO A 573 -5.03 3.76 -29.98
N SER A 574 -3.78 3.81 -29.50
CA SER A 574 -3.40 3.45 -28.12
C SER A 574 -4.04 4.35 -27.06
N TYR A 575 -4.59 5.51 -27.46
CA TYR A 575 -5.26 6.46 -26.58
C TYR A 575 -6.73 6.69 -26.92
N LYS A 576 -7.31 5.91 -27.86
CA LYS A 576 -8.68 6.10 -28.36
C LYS A 576 -9.68 6.35 -27.23
N VAL A 577 -10.40 7.46 -27.32
CA VAL A 577 -11.27 7.97 -26.25
C VAL A 577 -12.71 7.47 -26.42
N GLY A 578 -13.29 6.99 -25.33
CA GLY A 578 -14.72 6.79 -25.16
C GLY A 578 -15.25 7.73 -24.08
N LYS A 579 -16.28 8.51 -24.40
CA LYS A 579 -16.91 9.46 -23.48
C LYS A 579 -18.26 8.93 -23.01
N TYR A 580 -18.44 8.88 -21.69
CA TYR A 580 -19.58 8.26 -21.05
C TYR A 580 -20.24 9.22 -20.07
N ASP A 581 -21.51 9.49 -20.31
CA ASP A 581 -22.35 10.27 -19.42
C ASP A 581 -22.68 9.47 -18.16
N THR A 582 -22.49 10.09 -17.00
CA THR A 582 -22.78 9.51 -15.68
C THR A 582 -24.08 10.05 -15.07
N THR A 583 -24.85 10.83 -15.82
CA THR A 583 -26.17 11.28 -15.42
C THR A 583 -27.24 10.19 -15.58
N TYR A 584 -28.26 10.22 -14.74
CA TYR A 584 -29.40 9.32 -14.77
C TYR A 584 -30.66 9.99 -14.24
N ALA A 585 -31.81 9.42 -14.61
CA ALA A 585 -33.14 9.87 -14.16
C ALA A 585 -33.95 8.78 -13.43
N THR A 586 -33.54 7.52 -13.56
CA THR A 586 -34.26 6.35 -13.04
C THR A 586 -33.62 5.88 -11.72
N ASP A 587 -33.33 4.58 -11.61
CA ASP A 587 -32.69 3.95 -10.47
C ASP A 587 -31.17 4.04 -10.57
N LEU A 588 -30.52 4.29 -9.43
CA LEU A 588 -29.07 4.42 -9.32
C LEU A 588 -28.34 3.14 -9.71
N LYS A 589 -28.76 1.99 -9.17
CA LYS A 589 -28.03 0.72 -9.35
C LYS A 589 -28.09 0.25 -10.80
N GLY A 590 -29.29 0.19 -11.38
CA GLY A 590 -29.50 -0.23 -12.76
C GLY A 590 -28.82 0.71 -13.76
N SER A 591 -28.76 2.01 -13.48
CA SER A 591 -28.04 2.98 -14.33
C SER A 591 -26.53 2.78 -14.27
N LEU A 592 -25.98 2.50 -13.08
CA LEU A 592 -24.57 2.16 -12.88
C LEU A 592 -24.20 0.86 -13.63
N ASP A 593 -24.99 -0.21 -13.43
CA ASP A 593 -24.75 -1.52 -14.05
C ASP A 593 -24.81 -1.44 -15.58
N ALA A 594 -25.77 -0.67 -16.13
CA ALA A 594 -25.90 -0.45 -17.57
C ALA A 594 -24.74 0.35 -18.16
N LEU A 595 -24.31 1.42 -17.47
CA LEU A 595 -23.16 2.23 -17.86
C LEU A 595 -21.90 1.37 -17.96
N ILE A 596 -21.66 0.53 -16.95
CA ILE A 596 -20.46 -0.28 -16.85
C ILE A 596 -20.46 -1.39 -17.90
N THR A 597 -21.59 -2.05 -18.11
CA THR A 597 -21.76 -3.04 -19.18
C THR A 597 -21.41 -2.44 -20.55
N LYS A 598 -21.90 -1.23 -20.85
CA LYS A 598 -21.57 -0.53 -22.10
C LYS A 598 -20.07 -0.26 -22.24
N ILE A 599 -19.43 0.25 -21.18
CA ILE A 599 -17.99 0.56 -21.22
C ILE A 599 -17.16 -0.71 -21.44
N ILE A 600 -17.51 -1.82 -20.80
CA ILE A 600 -16.83 -3.12 -20.99
C ILE A 600 -16.92 -3.56 -22.45
N THR A 601 -18.11 -3.49 -23.06
CA THR A 601 -18.31 -3.77 -24.48
C THR A 601 -17.44 -2.87 -25.36
N ASP A 602 -17.40 -1.56 -25.09
CA ASP A 602 -16.64 -0.62 -25.89
C ASP A 602 -15.11 -0.81 -25.79
N VAL A 603 -14.59 -1.14 -24.60
CA VAL A 603 -13.16 -1.42 -24.42
C VAL A 603 -12.76 -2.70 -25.17
N ARG A 604 -13.61 -3.72 -25.12
CA ARG A 604 -13.38 -5.02 -25.76
C ARG A 604 -13.53 -4.94 -27.28
N ASP A 605 -14.65 -4.40 -27.75
CA ASP A 605 -15.11 -4.56 -29.13
C ASP A 605 -14.83 -3.32 -29.97
N ASN A 606 -14.84 -2.12 -29.36
CA ASN A 606 -14.64 -0.84 -30.05
C ASN A 606 -13.23 -0.26 -29.86
N GLY A 607 -12.36 -0.95 -29.13
CA GLY A 607 -10.95 -0.57 -28.95
C GLY A 607 -10.76 0.69 -28.11
N ILE A 608 -11.69 1.03 -27.21
CA ILE A 608 -11.52 2.18 -26.31
C ILE A 608 -10.38 1.91 -25.32
N ARG A 609 -9.51 2.90 -25.14
CA ARG A 609 -8.34 2.85 -24.23
C ARG A 609 -8.34 3.97 -23.19
N THR A 610 -8.95 5.10 -23.51
CA THR A 610 -9.16 6.20 -22.55
C THR A 610 -10.64 6.35 -22.28
N ILE A 611 -11.07 5.96 -21.08
CA ILE A 611 -12.47 6.03 -20.64
C ILE A 611 -12.66 7.36 -19.91
N ILE A 612 -13.49 8.24 -20.46
CA ILE A 612 -13.86 9.51 -19.83
C ILE A 612 -15.26 9.35 -19.23
N LEU A 613 -15.33 9.27 -17.90
CA LEU A 613 -16.57 9.38 -17.14
C LEU A 613 -16.87 10.86 -16.92
N ASP A 614 -18.07 11.31 -17.32
CA ASP A 614 -18.41 12.72 -17.38
C ASP A 614 -19.75 13.00 -16.71
N ASP A 615 -19.76 13.89 -15.71
CA ASP A 615 -20.99 14.32 -15.02
C ASP A 615 -21.47 15.73 -15.43
N ARG A 616 -20.83 16.34 -16.44
CA ARG A 616 -21.12 17.70 -16.89
C ARG A 616 -22.55 17.87 -17.43
N ASN A 617 -23.22 16.80 -17.83
CA ASN A 617 -24.59 16.86 -18.35
C ASN A 617 -25.66 17.04 -17.27
N LEU A 618 -25.28 17.09 -15.98
CA LEU A 618 -26.19 17.39 -14.87
C LEU A 618 -27.05 18.62 -15.17
N ASP A 619 -28.37 18.46 -15.06
CA ASP A 619 -29.35 19.52 -15.35
C ASP A 619 -30.58 19.39 -14.43
N GLU A 620 -31.66 20.11 -14.75
CA GLU A 620 -32.90 20.10 -13.95
C GLU A 620 -33.72 18.80 -14.08
N HIS A 621 -33.35 17.89 -14.98
CA HIS A 621 -34.07 16.65 -15.25
C HIS A 621 -33.30 15.40 -14.81
N THR A 622 -31.98 15.46 -14.81
CA THR A 622 -31.09 14.33 -14.55
C THR A 622 -30.14 14.64 -13.40
N LYS A 623 -29.84 13.63 -12.58
CA LYS A 623 -28.88 13.71 -11.48
C LYS A 623 -27.68 12.81 -11.77
N VAL A 624 -26.63 12.83 -10.95
CA VAL A 624 -25.37 12.12 -11.27
C VAL A 624 -25.20 10.87 -10.42
N ILE A 625 -24.71 9.79 -11.03
CA ILE A 625 -24.15 8.66 -10.29
C ILE A 625 -22.92 9.20 -9.54
N PRO A 626 -22.78 8.96 -8.23
CA PRO A 626 -21.59 9.38 -7.51
C PRO A 626 -20.34 8.88 -8.24
N MET A 627 -19.47 9.78 -8.68
CA MET A 627 -18.37 9.48 -9.59
C MET A 627 -17.44 8.43 -9.00
N LEU A 628 -17.28 8.41 -7.67
CA LEU A 628 -16.49 7.41 -6.97
C LEU A 628 -17.07 5.99 -7.10
N MET A 629 -18.40 5.83 -7.10
CA MET A 629 -19.05 4.53 -7.34
C MET A 629 -18.78 4.06 -8.77
N ALA A 630 -18.93 4.96 -9.75
CA ALA A 630 -18.67 4.65 -11.15
C ALA A 630 -17.21 4.22 -11.37
N VAL A 631 -16.24 4.98 -10.84
CA VAL A 631 -14.80 4.65 -10.93
C VAL A 631 -14.48 3.32 -10.25
N GLY A 632 -14.96 3.11 -9.02
CA GLY A 632 -14.65 1.94 -8.21
C GLY A 632 -15.19 0.65 -8.83
N HIS A 633 -16.49 0.64 -9.17
CA HIS A 633 -17.16 -0.50 -9.77
C HIS A 633 -16.58 -0.81 -11.15
N LEU A 634 -16.40 0.20 -12.01
CA LEU A 634 -15.80 0.02 -13.33
C LEU A 634 -14.39 -0.57 -13.23
N SER A 635 -13.57 -0.10 -12.29
CA SER A 635 -12.21 -0.62 -12.14
C SER A 635 -12.17 -2.08 -11.70
N GLN A 636 -13.15 -2.56 -10.91
CA GLN A 636 -13.25 -3.99 -10.57
C GLN A 636 -13.73 -4.81 -11.76
N GLU A 637 -14.77 -4.35 -12.45
CA GLU A 637 -15.35 -5.10 -13.57
C GLU A 637 -14.38 -5.20 -14.75
N LEU A 638 -13.64 -4.12 -15.05
CA LEU A 638 -12.55 -4.19 -16.03
C LEU A 638 -11.47 -5.20 -15.61
N LEU A 639 -11.18 -5.35 -14.31
CA LEU A 639 -10.23 -6.36 -13.84
C LEU A 639 -10.81 -7.78 -14.02
N ALA A 640 -12.07 -8.00 -13.61
CA ALA A 640 -12.75 -9.28 -13.69
C ALA A 640 -12.90 -9.79 -15.15
N HIS A 641 -12.97 -8.86 -16.10
CA HIS A 641 -13.04 -9.15 -17.54
C HIS A 641 -11.68 -9.15 -18.25
N ASP A 642 -10.55 -9.09 -17.54
CA ASP A 642 -9.19 -9.06 -18.10
C ASP A 642 -8.92 -7.80 -18.99
N LEU A 643 -9.69 -6.71 -18.83
CA LEU A 643 -9.60 -5.48 -19.64
C LEU A 643 -8.90 -4.30 -18.93
N ARG A 644 -8.60 -4.42 -17.63
CA ARG A 644 -8.04 -3.31 -16.84
C ARG A 644 -6.68 -2.82 -17.34
N HIS A 645 -5.86 -3.71 -17.90
CA HIS A 645 -4.53 -3.37 -18.44
C HIS A 645 -4.60 -2.53 -19.72
N LEU A 646 -5.70 -2.62 -20.48
CA LEU A 646 -5.89 -1.89 -21.74
C LEU A 646 -6.26 -0.42 -21.51
N SER A 647 -6.87 -0.11 -20.37
CA SER A 647 -7.64 1.14 -20.23
C SER A 647 -7.18 2.05 -19.10
N SER A 648 -7.33 3.36 -19.33
CA SER A 648 -7.14 4.43 -18.35
C SER A 648 -8.48 5.12 -18.09
N ILE A 649 -8.85 5.26 -16.81
CA ILE A 649 -10.10 5.90 -16.39
C ILE A 649 -9.83 7.37 -16.06
N VAL A 650 -10.60 8.29 -16.64
CA VAL A 650 -10.51 9.73 -16.40
C VAL A 650 -11.87 10.23 -15.93
N ALA A 651 -11.89 10.92 -14.78
CA ALA A 651 -13.11 11.50 -14.23
C ALA A 651 -13.21 12.99 -14.54
N ALA A 652 -14.16 13.40 -15.37
CA ALA A 652 -14.55 14.80 -15.55
C ALA A 652 -15.74 15.08 -14.62
N THR A 653 -15.48 15.66 -13.44
CA THR A 653 -16.45 15.65 -12.34
C THR A 653 -16.58 16.97 -11.58
N GLY A 654 -17.79 17.26 -11.11
CA GLY A 654 -18.07 18.35 -10.20
C GLY A 654 -17.75 18.03 -8.73
N GLU A 655 -17.63 16.75 -8.36
CA GLU A 655 -17.49 16.30 -6.97
C GLU A 655 -16.16 16.67 -6.29
N VAL A 656 -15.11 16.91 -7.08
CA VAL A 656 -13.75 17.08 -6.57
C VAL A 656 -13.44 18.55 -6.35
N PHE A 657 -13.38 18.97 -5.08
CA PHE A 657 -12.98 20.33 -4.69
C PHE A 657 -11.84 20.37 -3.66
N ASP A 658 -11.38 19.22 -3.15
CA ASP A 658 -10.31 19.13 -2.15
C ASP A 658 -9.37 17.92 -2.39
N PRO A 659 -8.21 17.86 -1.73
CA PRO A 659 -7.29 16.73 -1.91
C PRO A 659 -7.87 15.37 -1.50
N HIS A 660 -8.80 15.32 -0.55
CA HIS A 660 -9.40 14.07 -0.07
C HIS A 660 -10.27 13.43 -1.17
N SER A 661 -11.16 14.21 -1.78
CA SER A 661 -12.00 13.80 -2.90
C SER A 661 -11.20 13.40 -4.14
N ALA A 662 -10.07 14.06 -4.40
CA ALA A 662 -9.15 13.60 -5.44
C ALA A 662 -8.46 12.26 -5.09
N ALA A 663 -8.03 12.10 -3.83
CA ALA A 663 -7.34 10.90 -3.38
C ALA A 663 -8.22 9.65 -3.37
N THR A 664 -9.51 9.78 -3.04
CA THR A 664 -10.46 8.66 -3.11
C THR A 664 -10.60 8.16 -4.55
N MET A 665 -10.88 9.04 -5.50
CA MET A 665 -11.02 8.68 -6.93
C MET A 665 -9.77 7.95 -7.45
N ILE A 666 -8.57 8.45 -7.15
CA ILE A 666 -7.31 7.81 -7.58
C ILE A 666 -7.11 6.48 -6.86
N GLY A 667 -7.35 6.42 -5.55
CA GLY A 667 -7.20 5.21 -4.74
C GLY A 667 -8.08 4.05 -5.20
N PHE A 668 -9.20 4.33 -5.86
CA PHE A 668 -10.14 3.34 -6.41
C PHE A 668 -10.01 3.10 -7.92
N GLY A 669 -9.18 3.87 -8.65
CA GLY A 669 -8.72 3.47 -9.99
C GLY A 669 -8.64 4.56 -11.04
N ALA A 670 -9.01 5.81 -10.72
CA ALA A 670 -8.86 6.92 -11.67
C ALA A 670 -7.38 7.17 -12.00
N ALA A 671 -7.09 7.30 -13.30
CA ALA A 671 -5.79 7.70 -13.81
C ALA A 671 -5.56 9.21 -13.66
N ALA A 672 -6.59 10.00 -13.97
CA ALA A 672 -6.59 11.44 -13.86
C ALA A 672 -8.00 11.98 -13.61
N ILE A 673 -8.07 13.23 -13.15
CA ILE A 673 -9.29 13.93 -12.79
C ILE A 673 -9.27 15.30 -13.45
N PHE A 674 -10.35 15.66 -14.13
CA PHE A 674 -10.63 17.02 -14.57
C PHE A 674 -11.77 17.61 -13.71
N PRO A 675 -11.44 18.35 -12.63
CA PRO A 675 -12.44 18.91 -11.73
C PRO A 675 -13.06 20.19 -12.29
N TYR A 676 -13.86 20.10 -13.35
CA TYR A 676 -14.33 21.27 -14.12
C TYR A 676 -15.06 22.32 -13.26
N LEU A 677 -15.86 21.88 -12.29
CA LEU A 677 -16.62 22.77 -11.43
C LEU A 677 -15.74 23.56 -10.47
N LEU A 678 -14.63 22.96 -10.00
CA LEU A 678 -13.64 23.66 -9.20
C LEU A 678 -12.94 24.75 -10.04
N TYR A 679 -12.55 24.43 -11.28
CA TYR A 679 -11.98 25.43 -12.20
C TYR A 679 -12.94 26.60 -12.42
N PHE A 680 -14.19 26.31 -12.81
CA PHE A 680 -15.23 27.32 -12.97
C PHE A 680 -15.38 28.19 -11.72
N THR A 681 -15.41 27.56 -10.54
CA THR A 681 -15.57 28.26 -9.26
C THR A 681 -14.39 29.19 -8.96
N VAL A 682 -13.15 28.75 -9.24
CA VAL A 682 -11.96 29.57 -9.06
C VAL A 682 -11.96 30.75 -10.03
N GLU A 683 -12.27 30.50 -11.31
CA GLU A 683 -12.35 31.56 -12.34
C GLU A 683 -13.41 32.60 -11.97
N GLU A 684 -14.56 32.16 -11.49
CA GLU A 684 -15.64 33.04 -11.05
C GLU A 684 -15.26 33.87 -9.81
N LEU A 685 -14.56 33.28 -8.85
CA LEU A 685 -14.12 33.95 -7.63
C LEU A 685 -13.08 35.04 -7.89
N GLU A 686 -12.25 34.88 -8.91
CA GLU A 686 -11.13 35.76 -9.21
C GLU A 686 -11.38 36.66 -10.42
N LYS A 687 -12.53 36.53 -11.08
CA LYS A 687 -12.91 37.33 -12.27
C LYS A 687 -12.80 38.84 -12.07
N GLU A 688 -13.11 39.35 -10.88
CA GLU A 688 -13.00 40.78 -10.53
C GLU A 688 -11.60 41.19 -10.04
N ASN A 689 -10.74 40.22 -9.70
CA ASN A 689 -9.39 40.43 -9.17
C ASN A 689 -8.27 40.22 -10.21
N THR A 690 -8.59 39.63 -11.37
CA THR A 690 -7.64 39.38 -12.46
C THR A 690 -8.02 40.22 -13.67
N GLU A 691 -7.09 41.02 -14.18
CA GLU A 691 -7.30 41.88 -15.36
C GLU A 691 -6.87 41.18 -16.65
N THR A 692 -5.93 40.22 -16.55
CA THR A 692 -5.36 39.51 -17.71
C THR A 692 -5.56 38.00 -17.65
N THR A 693 -5.55 37.36 -18.82
CA THR A 693 -5.59 35.89 -18.93
C THR A 693 -4.38 35.23 -18.25
N GLU A 694 -3.20 35.87 -18.29
CA GLU A 694 -1.99 35.34 -17.65
C GLU A 694 -2.12 35.27 -16.13
N GLU A 695 -2.70 36.30 -15.50
CA GLU A 695 -2.97 36.31 -14.06
C GLU A 695 -3.93 35.18 -13.66
N MET A 696 -5.00 34.98 -14.43
CA MET A 696 -5.92 33.87 -14.21
C MET A 696 -5.19 32.52 -14.32
N GLN A 697 -4.39 32.30 -15.37
CA GLN A 697 -3.62 31.07 -15.53
C GLN A 697 -2.63 30.83 -14.38
N ALA A 698 -1.99 31.89 -13.87
CA ALA A 698 -1.11 31.80 -12.70
C ALA A 698 -1.89 31.36 -11.44
N THR A 699 -3.10 31.88 -11.25
CA THR A 699 -4.01 31.48 -10.17
C THR A 699 -4.46 30.02 -10.31
N LEU A 700 -4.87 29.61 -11.52
CA LEU A 700 -5.26 28.22 -11.80
C LEU A 700 -4.11 27.24 -11.54
N LYS A 701 -2.89 27.60 -11.94
CA LYS A 701 -1.68 26.83 -11.63
C LYS A 701 -1.44 26.71 -10.13
N ARG A 702 -1.74 27.75 -9.36
CA ARG A 702 -1.47 27.81 -7.91
C ARG A 702 -2.40 26.92 -7.10
N PHE A 703 -3.72 26.98 -7.29
CA PHE A 703 -4.64 26.07 -6.56
C PHE A 703 -4.40 24.61 -6.98
N ARG A 704 -4.09 24.36 -8.26
CA ARG A 704 -3.78 23.02 -8.75
C ARG A 704 -2.51 22.45 -8.11
N ARG A 705 -1.50 23.30 -7.85
CA ARG A 705 -0.33 22.93 -7.05
C ARG A 705 -0.70 22.62 -5.60
N ALA A 706 -1.66 23.34 -5.01
CA ALA A 706 -2.18 23.06 -3.67
C ALA A 706 -2.81 21.66 -3.59
N MET A 707 -3.63 21.31 -4.59
CA MET A 707 -4.21 19.96 -4.73
C MET A 707 -3.14 18.88 -4.81
N GLY A 708 -2.09 19.10 -5.62
CA GLY A 708 -0.95 18.19 -5.70
C GLY A 708 -0.20 18.04 -4.38
N ALA A 709 0.04 19.14 -3.65
CA ALA A 709 0.66 19.10 -2.33
C ALA A 709 -0.19 18.30 -1.33
N GLY A 710 -1.51 18.49 -1.34
CA GLY A 710 -2.45 17.71 -0.53
C GLY A 710 -2.44 16.21 -0.88
N LEU A 711 -2.35 15.85 -2.16
CA LEU A 711 -2.22 14.45 -2.58
C LEU A 711 -0.92 13.82 -2.05
N MET A 712 0.23 14.50 -2.19
CA MET A 712 1.50 14.02 -1.62
C MET A 712 1.37 13.82 -0.10
N LYS A 713 0.76 14.76 0.61
CA LYS A 713 0.51 14.62 2.05
C LYS A 713 -0.32 13.38 2.35
N ILE A 714 -1.42 13.15 1.65
CA ILE A 714 -2.30 11.98 1.89
C ILE A 714 -1.53 10.67 1.66
N MET A 715 -0.78 10.55 0.56
CA MET A 715 0.05 9.38 0.28
C MET A 715 1.12 9.16 1.35
N SER A 716 1.77 10.24 1.79
CA SER A 716 2.84 10.20 2.77
C SER A 716 2.39 9.69 4.15
N LYS A 717 1.10 9.82 4.49
CA LYS A 717 0.53 9.28 5.74
C LYS A 717 0.66 7.76 5.83
N MET A 718 0.67 7.05 4.71
CA MET A 718 0.92 5.61 4.64
C MET A 718 2.38 5.29 4.30
N GLY A 719 3.23 6.30 4.09
CA GLY A 719 4.60 6.14 3.63
C GLY A 719 4.72 5.80 2.15
N ILE A 720 3.73 6.14 1.31
CA ILE A 720 3.76 5.89 -0.14
C ILE A 720 4.34 7.11 -0.86
N SER A 721 5.28 6.87 -1.76
CA SER A 721 6.05 7.88 -2.46
C SER A 721 5.49 8.22 -3.84
N THR A 722 4.91 7.25 -4.56
CA THR A 722 4.44 7.43 -5.95
C THR A 722 2.94 7.25 -6.10
N ILE A 723 2.32 8.10 -6.93
CA ILE A 723 0.88 8.02 -7.19
C ILE A 723 0.50 6.73 -7.93
N SER A 724 1.43 6.13 -8.69
CA SER A 724 1.24 4.84 -9.34
C SER A 724 1.04 3.70 -8.34
N SER A 725 1.79 3.71 -7.22
CA SER A 725 1.64 2.76 -6.12
C SER A 725 0.45 3.07 -5.20
N TYR A 726 -0.03 4.32 -5.21
CA TYR A 726 -1.24 4.73 -4.48
C TYR A 726 -2.54 4.40 -5.24
N ARG A 727 -2.51 4.44 -6.58
CA ARG A 727 -3.66 4.07 -7.40
C ARG A 727 -4.04 2.62 -7.17
N ASN A 728 -5.34 2.32 -7.12
CA ASN A 728 -5.89 0.99 -6.81
C ASN A 728 -5.57 0.47 -5.38
N SER A 729 -4.96 1.28 -4.51
CA SER A 729 -4.54 0.84 -3.17
C SER A 729 -5.68 0.65 -2.19
N ARG A 730 -6.83 1.31 -2.41
CA ARG A 730 -8.02 1.25 -1.53
C ARG A 730 -7.67 1.57 -0.07
N LEU A 731 -6.75 2.51 0.16
CA LEU A 731 -6.27 2.92 1.49
C LEU A 731 -7.27 3.80 2.25
N PHE A 732 -8.50 3.33 2.31
CA PHE A 732 -9.61 3.94 3.00
C PHE A 732 -10.35 2.87 3.82
N ASP A 733 -11.01 3.29 4.89
CA ASP A 733 -12.06 2.51 5.54
C ASP A 733 -13.41 3.15 5.23
N VAL A 734 -14.42 2.31 4.98
CA VAL A 734 -15.78 2.76 4.66
C VAL A 734 -16.63 2.69 5.92
N ILE A 735 -17.34 3.78 6.22
CA ILE A 735 -18.22 3.86 7.39
C ILE A 735 -19.58 4.38 6.94
N GLY A 736 -20.60 3.52 6.99
CA GLY A 736 -22.00 3.89 6.82
C GLY A 736 -22.63 3.59 5.46
N LEU A 737 -21.95 2.85 4.58
CA LEU A 737 -22.52 2.28 3.34
C LEU A 737 -22.85 0.80 3.54
N SER A 738 -23.83 0.26 2.82
CA SER A 738 -24.21 -1.15 2.89
C SER A 738 -23.08 -2.08 2.43
N GLU A 739 -23.11 -3.33 2.88
CA GLU A 739 -22.16 -4.35 2.41
C GLU A 739 -22.27 -4.58 0.90
N GLU A 740 -23.47 -4.45 0.34
CA GLU A 740 -23.72 -4.57 -1.10
C GLU A 740 -22.94 -3.52 -1.89
N ILE A 741 -23.07 -2.22 -1.56
CA ILE A 741 -22.31 -1.14 -2.23
C ILE A 741 -20.80 -1.35 -2.04
N VAL A 742 -20.36 -1.75 -0.85
CA VAL A 742 -18.94 -2.00 -0.58
C VAL A 742 -18.41 -3.16 -1.42
N ASN A 743 -19.17 -4.24 -1.59
CA ASN A 743 -18.75 -5.39 -2.37
C ASN A 743 -18.76 -5.10 -3.88
N ASP A 744 -19.82 -4.45 -4.37
CA ASP A 744 -19.99 -4.13 -5.79
C ASP A 744 -18.97 -3.07 -6.25
N CYS A 745 -18.92 -1.92 -5.57
CA CYS A 745 -18.15 -0.78 -6.03
C CYS A 745 -16.73 -0.71 -5.44
N PHE A 746 -16.51 -1.28 -4.25
CA PHE A 746 -15.31 -1.03 -3.45
C PHE A 746 -14.69 -2.32 -2.89
N SER A 747 -14.87 -3.44 -3.60
CA SER A 747 -14.43 -4.78 -3.19
C SER A 747 -13.01 -4.75 -2.59
N GLY A 748 -12.76 -5.53 -1.53
CA GLY A 748 -11.47 -5.56 -0.83
C GLY A 748 -11.21 -4.39 0.14
N THR A 749 -12.14 -3.43 0.24
CA THR A 749 -12.13 -2.40 1.30
C THR A 749 -12.88 -2.91 2.53
N LYS A 750 -12.53 -2.45 3.74
CA LYS A 750 -13.26 -2.80 4.96
C LYS A 750 -14.43 -1.84 5.19
N GLY A 751 -15.65 -2.37 5.21
CA GLY A 751 -16.84 -1.68 5.71
C GLY A 751 -16.94 -1.84 7.23
N LEU A 752 -16.50 -0.85 8.00
CA LEU A 752 -16.43 -0.96 9.47
C LEU A 752 -17.80 -0.85 10.15
N LEU A 753 -18.74 -0.18 9.50
CA LEU A 753 -20.12 -0.03 9.97
C LEU A 753 -21.03 -0.03 8.74
N PRO A 754 -21.66 -1.17 8.40
CA PRO A 754 -22.64 -1.23 7.32
C PRO A 754 -23.82 -0.28 7.56
N GLY A 755 -24.35 0.31 6.49
CA GLY A 755 -25.42 1.29 6.57
C GLY A 755 -26.23 1.42 5.29
N LEU A 756 -26.22 2.61 4.70
CA LEU A 756 -27.11 3.04 3.62
C LEU A 756 -26.95 2.19 2.34
N GLY A 757 -28.08 1.72 1.80
CA GLY A 757 -28.15 1.00 0.52
C GLY A 757 -28.25 1.91 -0.71
N TYR A 758 -28.39 1.33 -1.89
CA TYR A 758 -28.50 2.09 -3.15
C TYR A 758 -29.72 3.02 -3.13
N GLU A 759 -30.86 2.54 -2.63
CA GLU A 759 -32.11 3.31 -2.54
C GLU A 759 -31.97 4.49 -1.58
N ASP A 760 -31.30 4.31 -0.44
CA ASP A 760 -31.05 5.38 0.53
C ASP A 760 -30.17 6.49 -0.08
N ILE A 761 -29.13 6.10 -0.83
CA ILE A 761 -28.25 7.03 -1.53
C ILE A 761 -29.02 7.74 -2.66
N ASP A 762 -29.83 7.02 -3.44
CA ASP A 762 -30.65 7.62 -4.50
C ASP A 762 -31.63 8.65 -3.93
N VAL A 763 -32.30 8.37 -2.80
CA VAL A 763 -33.16 9.34 -2.10
C VAL A 763 -32.40 10.60 -1.69
N ARG A 764 -31.16 10.46 -1.18
CA ARG A 764 -30.32 11.61 -0.82
C ARG A 764 -29.93 12.42 -2.06
N LEU A 765 -29.58 11.77 -3.16
CA LEU A 765 -29.25 12.43 -4.43
C LEU A 765 -30.46 13.15 -5.03
N ASN A 766 -31.63 12.54 -5.01
CA ASN A 766 -32.90 13.15 -5.43
C ASN A 766 -33.22 14.40 -4.60
N THR A 767 -33.04 14.32 -3.28
CA THR A 767 -33.26 15.46 -2.37
C THR A 767 -32.31 16.61 -2.67
N ALA A 768 -31.01 16.31 -2.86
CA ALA A 768 -30.01 17.31 -3.22
C ALA A 768 -30.31 17.96 -4.59
N HIS A 769 -30.70 17.15 -5.57
CA HIS A 769 -31.07 17.58 -6.93
C HIS A 769 -32.25 18.57 -6.91
N GLN A 770 -33.37 18.18 -6.31
CA GLN A 770 -34.56 19.04 -6.20
C GLN A 770 -34.26 20.35 -5.47
N ARG A 771 -33.43 20.30 -4.42
CA ARG A 771 -33.01 21.48 -3.67
C ARG A 771 -32.12 22.39 -4.52
N ALA A 772 -31.22 21.82 -5.33
CA ALA A 772 -30.25 22.56 -6.14
C ALA A 772 -30.89 23.28 -7.35
N PHE A 773 -31.83 22.63 -8.04
CA PHE A 773 -32.52 23.16 -9.23
C PHE A 773 -33.83 23.89 -8.91
N THR A 774 -33.99 24.36 -7.67
CA THR A 774 -35.17 25.17 -7.28
C THR A 774 -35.13 26.58 -7.89
N THR A 775 -36.30 27.12 -8.21
CA THR A 775 -36.47 28.51 -8.66
C THR A 775 -36.29 29.54 -7.53
N ALA A 776 -36.20 29.11 -6.26
CA ALA A 776 -36.06 30.00 -5.11
C ALA A 776 -34.79 30.86 -5.09
N PHE A 777 -33.81 30.54 -5.94
CA PHE A 777 -32.55 31.30 -6.09
C PHE A 777 -32.50 32.18 -7.35
N ALA A 778 -33.54 32.17 -8.19
CA ALA A 778 -33.59 32.99 -9.40
C ALA A 778 -33.39 34.48 -9.06
N GLY A 779 -32.46 35.13 -9.76
CA GLY A 779 -32.16 36.56 -9.58
C GLY A 779 -31.40 36.94 -8.30
N LYS A 780 -31.00 35.99 -7.44
CA LYS A 780 -30.23 36.29 -6.22
C LYS A 780 -28.73 36.36 -6.50
N LYS A 781 -28.08 37.44 -6.02
CA LYS A 781 -26.62 37.64 -6.12
C LYS A 781 -25.81 36.59 -5.35
N ASN A 782 -26.30 36.16 -4.17
CA ASN A 782 -25.74 35.05 -3.41
C ASN A 782 -26.69 33.85 -3.50
N SER A 783 -26.33 32.88 -4.34
CA SER A 783 -27.17 31.72 -4.66
C SER A 783 -26.62 30.39 -4.13
N LEU A 784 -25.61 30.42 -3.25
CA LEU A 784 -25.04 29.23 -2.60
C LEU A 784 -25.57 29.04 -1.17
N TYR A 785 -25.58 27.79 -0.71
CA TYR A 785 -25.88 27.49 0.69
C TYR A 785 -24.76 28.02 1.60
N LYS A 786 -25.09 28.23 2.88
CA LYS A 786 -24.14 28.77 3.85
C LYS A 786 -23.03 27.78 4.18
N GLY A 787 -23.38 26.50 4.37
CA GLY A 787 -22.49 25.50 4.93
C GLY A 787 -22.29 25.70 6.44
N GLY A 788 -22.00 24.61 7.13
CA GLY A 788 -21.63 24.64 8.54
C GLY A 788 -20.98 23.33 8.96
N PHE A 789 -20.22 22.69 8.07
CA PHE A 789 -19.51 21.45 8.37
C PHE A 789 -18.19 21.74 9.10
N TYR A 790 -17.45 22.75 8.67
CA TYR A 790 -16.15 23.09 9.27
C TYR A 790 -16.30 23.96 10.52
N LYS A 791 -17.32 24.83 10.55
CA LYS A 791 -17.60 25.74 11.66
C LYS A 791 -19.09 25.76 11.97
N TYR A 792 -19.41 25.70 13.26
CA TYR A 792 -20.77 25.80 13.75
C TYR A 792 -21.49 27.04 13.18
N ARG A 793 -22.63 26.77 12.54
CA ARG A 793 -23.62 27.79 12.15
C ARG A 793 -25.01 27.35 12.55
N ARG A 794 -25.78 28.29 13.11
CA ARG A 794 -27.15 28.03 13.52
C ARG A 794 -28.01 27.59 12.34
N GLY A 795 -28.60 26.40 12.45
CA GLY A 795 -29.51 25.82 11.45
C GLY A 795 -28.84 25.03 10.33
N GLU A 796 -27.52 24.87 10.37
CA GLU A 796 -26.77 24.05 9.40
C GLU A 796 -26.43 22.68 10.02
N GLU A 797 -25.23 22.12 9.79
CA GLU A 797 -24.81 20.83 10.36
C GLU A 797 -24.73 20.89 11.89
N PHE A 798 -24.99 19.73 12.51
CA PHE A 798 -24.90 19.59 13.96
C PHE A 798 -23.43 19.61 14.42
N HIS A 799 -23.17 20.27 15.54
CA HIS A 799 -21.88 20.30 16.22
C HIS A 799 -22.09 20.00 17.71
N ASP A 800 -21.31 19.08 18.27
CA ASP A 800 -21.38 18.76 19.71
C ASP A 800 -20.99 19.99 20.56
N PHE A 801 -19.95 20.71 20.12
CA PHE A 801 -19.45 21.92 20.77
C PHE A 801 -20.08 23.20 20.17
N SER A 802 -21.41 23.21 20.13
CA SER A 802 -22.18 24.39 19.74
C SER A 802 -22.07 25.54 20.77
N ARG A 803 -22.40 26.78 20.37
CA ARG A 803 -22.41 27.94 21.29
C ARG A 803 -23.27 27.70 22.55
N PRO A 804 -24.51 27.19 22.45
CA PRO A 804 -25.30 26.80 23.63
C PRO A 804 -24.59 25.79 24.53
N THR A 805 -24.01 24.73 23.95
CA THR A 805 -23.31 23.69 24.72
C THR A 805 -22.12 24.27 25.49
N ILE A 806 -21.26 25.04 24.82
CA ILE A 806 -20.07 25.64 25.44
C ILE A 806 -20.47 26.61 26.55
N SER A 807 -21.50 27.44 26.33
CA SER A 807 -21.97 28.40 27.34
C SER A 807 -22.50 27.69 28.59
N ALA A 808 -23.22 26.57 28.40
CA ALA A 808 -23.69 25.75 29.52
C ALA A 808 -22.53 25.09 30.29
N ILE A 809 -21.51 24.57 29.58
CA ILE A 809 -20.32 23.98 30.21
C ILE A 809 -19.56 25.01 31.03
N GLN A 810 -19.33 26.22 30.48
CA GLN A 810 -18.64 27.31 31.18
C GLN A 810 -19.41 27.73 32.43
N LYS A 811 -20.72 27.94 32.31
CA LYS A 811 -21.57 28.31 33.45
C LYS A 811 -21.52 27.26 34.56
N ALA A 812 -21.61 25.97 34.21
CA ALA A 812 -21.53 24.87 35.18
C ALA A 812 -20.15 24.77 35.85
N ALA A 813 -19.07 25.00 35.10
CA ALA A 813 -17.71 24.99 35.64
C ALA A 813 -17.44 26.18 36.57
N GLU A 814 -17.98 27.37 36.26
CA GLU A 814 -17.84 28.58 37.07
C GLU A 814 -18.68 28.53 38.36
N SER A 815 -19.91 28.04 38.29
CA SER A 815 -20.82 27.99 39.44
C SER A 815 -20.61 26.77 40.34
N GLY A 816 -20.13 25.66 39.78
CA GLY A 816 -20.04 24.37 40.47
C GLY A 816 -21.40 23.78 40.87
N SER A 817 -22.52 24.31 40.35
CA SER A 817 -23.87 23.91 40.77
C SER A 817 -24.39 22.71 39.97
N TRP A 818 -25.11 21.81 40.67
CA TRP A 818 -25.76 20.66 40.03
C TRP A 818 -26.87 21.10 39.06
N GLU A 819 -27.57 22.18 39.38
CA GLU A 819 -28.63 22.77 38.55
C GLU A 819 -28.09 23.23 37.20
N ASP A 820 -26.94 23.91 37.15
CA ASP A 820 -26.33 24.32 35.88
C ASP A 820 -25.76 23.12 35.10
N TYR A 821 -25.27 22.09 35.80
CA TYR A 821 -24.82 20.86 35.14
C TYR A 821 -25.97 20.07 34.49
N LYS A 822 -27.20 20.14 35.03
CA LYS A 822 -28.39 19.54 34.40
C LYS A 822 -28.67 20.12 33.01
N ASP A 823 -28.37 21.40 32.79
CA ASP A 823 -28.53 22.02 31.47
C ASP A 823 -27.54 21.42 30.46
N VAL A 824 -26.28 21.19 30.88
CA VAL A 824 -25.28 20.48 30.07
C VAL A 824 -25.76 19.06 29.75
N MET A 825 -26.21 18.32 30.76
CA MET A 825 -26.76 16.97 30.59
C MET A 825 -27.95 16.96 29.64
N HIS A 826 -28.84 17.95 29.71
CA HIS A 826 -29.99 18.05 28.83
C HIS A 826 -29.57 18.22 27.37
N LEU A 827 -28.67 19.18 27.09
CA LEU A 827 -28.18 19.45 25.74
C LEU A 827 -27.47 18.23 25.14
N VAL A 828 -26.64 17.54 25.92
CA VAL A 828 -25.88 16.36 25.47
C VAL A 828 -26.77 15.13 25.33
N ASN A 829 -27.61 14.82 26.32
CA ASN A 829 -28.42 13.59 26.31
C ASN A 829 -29.68 13.69 25.43
N LYS A 830 -30.09 14.89 25.00
CA LYS A 830 -31.23 15.10 24.09
C LYS A 830 -30.82 15.49 22.67
N ARG A 831 -29.54 15.33 22.30
CA ARG A 831 -29.02 15.68 20.96
C ARG A 831 -29.44 14.77 19.81
N ASP A 832 -30.32 13.79 20.06
CA ASP A 832 -30.72 12.73 19.12
C ASP A 832 -29.54 11.82 18.71
N LYS A 833 -29.73 10.91 17.75
CA LYS A 833 -28.75 9.91 17.30
C LYS A 833 -27.67 10.50 16.37
N LYS A 834 -26.71 11.24 16.95
CA LYS A 834 -25.65 11.95 16.19
C LYS A 834 -24.32 11.23 16.15
N PHE A 835 -24.01 10.45 17.18
CA PHE A 835 -22.79 9.66 17.29
C PHE A 835 -23.11 8.18 17.54
N ILE A 836 -22.18 7.27 17.24
CA ILE A 836 -22.36 5.82 17.43
C ILE A 836 -22.82 5.50 18.86
N ARG A 837 -22.20 6.17 19.85
CA ARG A 837 -22.55 6.04 21.27
C ARG A 837 -24.01 6.36 21.60
N ASP A 838 -24.65 7.23 20.83
CA ASP A 838 -26.04 7.66 21.06
C ASP A 838 -27.06 6.57 20.68
N PHE A 839 -26.63 5.49 20.00
CA PHE A 839 -27.49 4.36 19.64
C PHE A 839 -27.56 3.28 20.73
N TYR A 840 -26.66 3.30 21.72
CA TYR A 840 -26.65 2.29 22.78
C TYR A 840 -27.59 2.66 23.91
N ASN A 841 -28.37 1.67 24.37
CA ASN A 841 -29.13 1.74 25.62
C ASN A 841 -28.48 0.79 26.64
N LEU A 842 -28.01 1.33 27.77
CA LEU A 842 -27.44 0.52 28.84
C LEU A 842 -28.58 -0.19 29.60
N LYS A 843 -28.55 -1.53 29.59
CA LYS A 843 -29.47 -2.39 30.35
C LYS A 843 -28.67 -3.22 31.34
N SER A 844 -29.16 -3.33 32.56
CA SER A 844 -28.59 -4.21 33.59
C SER A 844 -29.67 -5.15 34.12
N ASP A 845 -29.28 -6.39 34.37
CA ASP A 845 -30.06 -7.42 35.06
C ASP A 845 -29.91 -7.35 36.59
N ARG A 846 -29.05 -6.44 37.09
CA ARG A 846 -28.82 -6.22 38.52
C ARG A 846 -29.78 -5.17 39.06
N ALA A 847 -30.21 -5.36 40.31
CA ALA A 847 -30.95 -4.34 41.03
C ALA A 847 -30.06 -3.09 41.23
N SER A 848 -30.67 -1.91 41.15
CA SER A 848 -29.97 -0.66 41.43
C SER A 848 -29.52 -0.63 42.89
N ILE A 849 -28.26 -0.24 43.12
CA ILE A 849 -27.68 -0.05 44.44
C ILE A 849 -27.84 1.42 44.89
N LYS A 850 -27.60 1.68 46.18
CA LYS A 850 -27.50 3.06 46.67
C LYS A 850 -26.23 3.73 46.15
N ILE A 851 -26.26 5.05 45.94
CA ILE A 851 -25.09 5.80 45.46
C ILE A 851 -23.90 5.66 46.42
N ASP A 852 -24.14 5.58 47.73
CA ASP A 852 -23.09 5.40 48.75
C ASP A 852 -22.38 4.03 48.68
N GLU A 853 -22.93 3.07 47.94
CA GLU A 853 -22.30 1.77 47.68
C GLU A 853 -21.43 1.78 46.40
N VAL A 854 -21.48 2.86 45.61
CA VAL A 854 -20.61 3.06 44.44
C VAL A 854 -19.21 3.46 44.93
N GLU A 855 -18.19 3.14 44.14
CA GLU A 855 -16.81 3.56 44.43
C GLU A 855 -16.71 5.09 44.64
N PRO A 856 -15.90 5.57 45.60
CA PRO A 856 -15.80 6.99 45.91
C PRO A 856 -15.16 7.77 44.75
N LEU A 857 -15.51 9.06 44.63
CA LEU A 857 -15.02 9.94 43.56
C LEU A 857 -13.49 9.96 43.44
N SER A 858 -12.77 9.87 44.56
CA SER A 858 -11.31 9.84 44.60
C SER A 858 -10.71 8.66 43.83
N GLU A 859 -11.41 7.53 43.73
CA GLU A 859 -10.97 6.38 42.93
C GLU A 859 -11.35 6.53 41.46
N ILE A 860 -12.48 7.19 41.18
CA ILE A 860 -12.91 7.50 39.81
C ILE A 860 -11.94 8.50 39.16
N PHE A 861 -11.55 9.57 39.86
CA PHE A 861 -10.67 10.61 39.33
C PHE A 861 -9.29 10.11 38.91
N LYS A 862 -8.77 9.05 39.54
CA LYS A 862 -7.50 8.41 39.14
C LYS A 862 -7.51 7.87 37.71
N ARG A 863 -8.71 7.61 37.16
CA ARG A 863 -8.91 7.13 35.79
C ARG A 863 -9.02 8.27 34.78
N PHE A 864 -9.17 9.52 35.25
CA PHE A 864 -9.21 10.68 34.37
C PHE A 864 -7.79 11.14 34.05
N SER A 865 -7.57 11.40 32.76
CA SER A 865 -6.37 12.06 32.27
C SER A 865 -6.78 13.18 31.33
N THR A 866 -6.09 14.31 31.39
CA THR A 866 -6.19 15.28 30.30
C THR A 866 -5.46 14.72 29.08
N ALA A 867 -5.94 15.09 27.89
CA ALA A 867 -5.24 14.78 26.65
C ALA A 867 -3.87 15.47 26.59
N ALA A 868 -3.00 14.96 25.74
CA ALA A 868 -1.71 15.57 25.44
C ALA A 868 -1.91 16.85 24.62
N MET A 869 -1.70 18.01 25.24
CA MET A 869 -1.79 19.32 24.58
C MET A 869 -0.46 20.04 24.81
N SER A 870 0.27 20.34 23.74
CA SER A 870 1.62 20.89 23.85
C SER A 870 1.60 22.34 24.35
N MET A 871 2.57 22.67 25.20
CA MET A 871 2.92 24.06 25.49
C MET A 871 3.37 24.72 24.18
N GLY A 872 2.63 25.74 23.73
CA GLY A 872 2.77 26.33 22.39
C GLY A 872 1.52 26.18 21.53
N SER A 873 0.78 25.06 21.66
CA SER A 873 -0.59 24.96 21.13
C SER A 873 -1.61 25.64 22.05
N ILE A 874 -1.35 25.58 23.36
CA ILE A 874 -2.07 26.30 24.42
C ILE A 874 -1.10 27.16 25.22
N SER A 875 -1.63 28.15 25.94
CA SER A 875 -0.81 29.02 26.79
C SER A 875 -0.24 28.26 27.98
N GLN A 876 0.84 28.79 28.56
CA GLN A 876 1.45 28.21 29.76
C GLN A 876 0.47 28.18 30.92
N GLU A 877 -0.34 29.21 31.10
CA GLU A 877 -1.36 29.29 32.14
C GLU A 877 -2.39 28.19 31.99
N ALA A 878 -2.89 27.95 30.77
CA ALA A 878 -3.83 26.86 30.50
C ALA A 878 -3.19 25.50 30.79
N HIS A 879 -1.94 25.30 30.36
CA HIS A 879 -1.20 24.06 30.55
C HIS A 879 -0.93 23.76 32.04
N GLU A 880 -0.46 24.74 32.79
CA GLU A 880 -0.22 24.64 34.23
C GLU A 880 -1.51 24.48 35.02
N THR A 881 -2.61 25.11 34.59
CA THR A 881 -3.93 24.96 35.21
C THR A 881 -4.42 23.52 35.11
N LEU A 882 -4.28 22.90 33.92
CA LEU A 882 -4.65 21.49 33.74
C LEU A 882 -3.81 20.57 34.62
N ALA A 883 -2.49 20.78 34.68
CA ALA A 883 -1.62 19.98 35.54
C ALA A 883 -1.97 20.12 37.02
N THR A 884 -2.15 21.35 37.49
CA THR A 884 -2.52 21.64 38.88
C THR A 884 -3.86 20.98 39.23
N ALA A 885 -4.88 21.14 38.37
CA ALA A 885 -6.21 20.55 38.59
C ALA A 885 -6.14 19.02 38.68
N MET A 886 -5.47 18.36 37.75
CA MET A 886 -5.38 16.89 37.72
C MET A 886 -4.58 16.34 38.89
N ASN A 887 -3.47 16.98 39.26
CA ASN A 887 -2.68 16.57 40.42
C ASN A 887 -3.48 16.76 41.73
N THR A 888 -4.27 17.83 41.84
CA THR A 888 -5.13 18.11 43.01
C THR A 888 -6.17 17.00 43.22
N ILE A 889 -6.80 16.51 42.15
CA ILE A 889 -7.84 15.47 42.24
C ILE A 889 -7.29 14.03 42.15
N GLY A 890 -5.96 13.86 42.08
CA GLY A 890 -5.30 12.56 41.96
C GLY A 890 -5.43 11.90 40.57
N GLY A 891 -5.85 12.66 39.56
CA GLY A 891 -5.82 12.25 38.16
C GLY A 891 -4.44 12.49 37.53
N LYS A 892 -4.36 12.47 36.20
CA LYS A 892 -3.10 12.69 35.46
C LYS A 892 -3.23 13.79 34.41
N SER A 893 -2.18 14.56 34.20
CA SER A 893 -2.06 15.43 33.03
C SER A 893 -0.88 15.00 32.16
N ASN A 894 -0.92 15.38 30.89
CA ASN A 894 0.07 15.03 29.89
C ASN A 894 0.72 16.30 29.31
N SER A 895 2.05 16.35 29.27
CA SER A 895 2.81 17.52 28.80
C SER A 895 2.59 17.85 27.32
N GLY A 896 2.20 16.87 26.51
CA GLY A 896 2.22 16.99 25.05
C GLY A 896 3.64 17.10 24.49
N GLU A 897 3.71 17.34 23.18
CA GLU A 897 4.95 17.32 22.37
C GLU A 897 5.86 18.56 22.57
N GLY A 898 5.41 19.57 23.32
CA GLY A 898 6.11 20.86 23.47
C GLY A 898 7.20 20.87 24.54
N GLY A 899 7.47 19.73 25.18
CA GLY A 899 8.31 19.65 26.37
C GLY A 899 7.66 20.31 27.60
N GLU A 900 8.42 20.43 28.69
CA GLU A 900 7.94 21.03 29.93
C GLU A 900 9.07 21.71 30.70
N ASP A 901 8.80 22.90 31.24
CA ASP A 901 9.77 23.70 31.99
C ASP A 901 10.25 22.96 33.26
N PRO A 902 11.58 22.76 33.44
CA PRO A 902 12.14 22.15 34.64
C PRO A 902 11.75 22.82 35.96
N ALA A 903 11.41 24.11 35.95
CA ALA A 903 10.92 24.82 37.14
C ALA A 903 9.60 24.25 37.70
N ARG A 904 8.85 23.51 36.88
CA ARG A 904 7.62 22.83 37.31
C ARG A 904 7.90 21.54 38.06
N TYR A 905 9.09 20.95 37.92
CA TYR A 905 9.39 19.63 38.49
C TYR A 905 9.32 19.64 40.02
N GLY A 906 8.64 18.64 40.57
CA GLY A 906 8.38 18.56 42.02
C GLY A 906 7.31 19.51 42.53
N THR A 907 6.66 20.29 41.67
CA THR A 907 5.51 21.14 42.02
C THR A 907 4.20 20.54 41.53
N GLU A 908 3.05 21.04 42.02
CA GLU A 908 1.72 20.65 41.52
C GLU A 908 1.48 21.03 40.06
N LYS A 909 2.31 21.89 39.49
CA LYS A 909 2.25 22.25 38.07
C LYS A 909 2.91 21.20 37.17
N ASN A 910 3.61 20.21 37.72
CA ASN A 910 4.29 19.18 36.93
C ASN A 910 3.28 18.22 36.29
N SER A 911 3.33 18.00 34.98
CA SER A 911 2.49 16.97 34.35
C SER A 911 2.96 15.57 34.75
N SER A 912 2.04 14.68 35.10
CA SER A 912 2.38 13.33 35.55
C SER A 912 2.79 12.40 34.39
N ILE A 913 2.41 12.73 33.16
CA ILE A 913 2.74 12.00 31.93
C ILE A 913 3.54 12.93 31.00
N LYS A 914 4.64 12.43 30.44
CA LYS A 914 5.44 13.12 29.41
C LYS A 914 5.33 12.35 28.09
N GLN A 915 5.34 13.07 26.97
CA GLN A 915 5.42 12.49 25.62
C GLN A 915 6.83 12.51 25.07
#